data_AF-A0AAD6VJ64-F1
#
_entry.id   AF-A0AAD6VJ64-F1
#
_cell.length_a   1.000
_cell.length_b   1.000
_cell.length_c   1.000
_cell.angle_alpha   90.00
_cell.angle_beta   90.00
_cell.angle_gamma   90.00
#
_symmetry.space_group_name_H-M   'P 1'
#
loop_
_entity.id
_entity.type
_entity.pdbx_description
1 polymer ?
#
loop_
_entity_poly.entity_id
_entity_poly.type
_entity_poly.pdbx_seq_one_letter_code
_entity_poly.pdbx_strand_id
1 'polypeptide(L)'
;MSGYVQVRRDACGSGSRQEDYRANLATDSADNPYWPFTSKMDWEVGEWAKMRGAGSTAFTDLLKIEGVRDKLGLSYGTSAQLNAIIDKQLPGRPAFERSEIVVDGEVFDLYSRNILECVRALYGDSNFAPYLCVLPERHYIDKDQTVRMYHNMNTGKWWWATQERVEAENPGATIVPIIVSSDKTQLTLFGNKTAYPVYLTIGNIPKEIRRKPSQRAHVLLGYLPTSKMKHITNKAARRRVLANVFHAAMKYILTPLEKAGVSGINMASGDGVVRRCHPIFATFVGDYPEQVLVSGIVSGECYSCEAKHNQLGEYRSFLLRDLNAVLAALELVNEEPSVYKKACAAAGIKPIYRPFWEDLPYTNIFRAITPDVLHQLYQGIIKHLISWVTACCGEDEIDARCRRLPPNHNMRIFMKGITGLSRVTGREHDQISRFLLGIIIDIRLPNSLSPLRLYNAVRGILDFVYLAQYPMHTDETLRLMDEALGTFHENKQIFVDLGIRSDFNLPKLHNASHYSAFIQLFGTTDNTNTEYTERLHIDLAKDAMSSRMTLWLERKEKVVRHRKYIQWKLDGCPPPPPLANLHPGVVYERNLLMAKYPTLKAVRIQRLIKDYGAKSFRDALARFAIRHSQPTLSRAEVDARARHFNLPFNAVAVYHRIKFTTPDPYRAGDIVDSIVDSVHIEPARTGTSGLIPGRFDTVLINDGTGELTGVAGYRIAQVRVVFSLPRRAATSIFPPDISPPLYLAYVEWFSPFTSPEPAHQMYKVRRMLRGGERLAAIVPVSSIRRSVHLLPKFGPIAPKDWTSSNVLDRCPNFFVNNRSDRHIFTTLF
;
A
#
# COMPACT_ATOMS: atom_id res chain seq x y z
N MET A 1 45.72 -8.60 -16.26
CA MET A 1 45.74 -7.15 -16.53
C MET A 1 44.40 -6.58 -16.10
N SER A 2 44.37 -5.97 -14.91
CA SER A 2 43.18 -5.48 -14.21
C SER A 2 42.95 -4.01 -14.58
N GLY A 3 42.05 -3.75 -15.51
CA GLY A 3 41.61 -2.40 -15.87
C GLY A 3 40.40 -1.98 -15.04
N TYR A 4 40.64 -1.31 -13.91
CA TYR A 4 39.61 -0.56 -13.19
C TYR A 4 39.17 0.63 -14.05
N VAL A 5 37.94 0.61 -14.56
CA VAL A 5 37.33 1.76 -15.23
C VAL A 5 36.82 2.73 -14.15
N GLN A 6 37.63 3.73 -13.82
CA GLN A 6 37.17 4.91 -13.08
C GLN A 6 36.35 5.80 -14.01
N VAL A 7 35.03 5.83 -13.82
CA VAL A 7 34.16 6.82 -14.46
C VAL A 7 34.36 8.16 -13.74
N ARG A 8 35.17 9.05 -14.32
CA ARG A 8 35.19 10.47 -13.94
C ARG A 8 33.86 11.10 -14.39
N ARG A 9 33.08 11.60 -13.43
CA ARG A 9 31.91 12.45 -13.70
C ARG A 9 32.38 13.90 -13.76
N ASP A 10 32.47 14.45 -14.96
CA ASP A 10 32.55 15.89 -15.12
C ASP A 10 31.17 16.50 -14.82
N ALA A 11 31.15 17.57 -14.03
CA ALA A 11 29.94 18.27 -13.61
C ALA A 11 29.29 18.98 -14.80
N CYS A 12 28.37 18.30 -15.49
CA CYS A 12 27.43 18.93 -16.40
C CYS A 12 26.31 19.60 -15.59
N GLY A 13 26.02 20.87 -15.87
CA GLY A 13 25.05 21.68 -15.13
C GLY A 13 23.68 21.02 -15.04
N SER A 14 23.31 20.56 -13.84
CA SER A 14 22.03 19.91 -13.56
C SER A 14 20.92 20.95 -13.49
N GLY A 15 20.12 21.07 -14.54
CA GLY A 15 18.90 21.87 -14.50
C GLY A 15 17.90 21.30 -13.48
N SER A 16 17.27 22.15 -12.68
CA SER A 16 16.27 21.71 -11.69
C SER A 16 14.86 21.54 -12.29
N ARG A 17 14.00 20.80 -11.57
CA ARG A 17 12.54 20.59 -11.77
C ARG A 17 11.81 21.71 -12.50
N GLN A 18 12.12 22.92 -12.07
CA GLN A 18 11.39 24.11 -12.38
C GLN A 18 12.11 25.00 -13.36
N GLU A 19 13.36 24.73 -13.69
CA GLU A 19 14.07 25.36 -14.79
C GLU A 19 13.53 24.86 -16.14
N ASP A 20 13.22 23.56 -16.27
CA ASP A 20 12.52 23.05 -17.47
C ASP A 20 11.10 23.60 -17.59
N TYR A 21 10.37 23.70 -16.46
CA TYR A 21 9.04 24.33 -16.44
C TYR A 21 9.13 25.83 -16.76
N ARG A 22 10.15 26.52 -16.24
CA ARG A 22 10.48 27.92 -16.52
C ARG A 22 10.81 28.16 -17.99
N ALA A 23 11.59 27.27 -18.61
CA ALA A 23 11.92 27.36 -20.03
C ALA A 23 10.68 27.23 -20.93
N ASN A 24 9.66 26.50 -20.48
CA ASN A 24 8.41 26.30 -21.20
C ASN A 24 7.30 27.32 -20.83
N LEU A 25 7.50 28.14 -19.79
CA LEU A 25 6.61 29.26 -19.48
C LEU A 25 6.80 30.34 -20.54
N ALA A 26 5.71 30.74 -21.21
CA ALA A 26 5.75 31.88 -22.13
C ALA A 26 6.15 33.13 -21.33
N THR A 27 7.39 33.61 -21.54
CA THR A 27 8.01 34.78 -20.90
C THR A 27 7.98 34.77 -19.37
N ASP A 28 8.91 34.08 -18.72
CA ASP A 28 9.05 34.14 -17.26
C ASP A 28 9.39 35.57 -16.77
N SER A 29 8.63 36.09 -15.81
CA SER A 29 9.00 37.30 -15.08
C SER A 29 9.91 36.91 -13.91
N ALA A 30 11.14 37.44 -13.89
CA ALA A 30 12.10 37.15 -12.82
C ALA A 30 11.58 37.58 -11.43
N ASP A 31 10.80 38.66 -11.37
CA ASP A 31 10.36 39.29 -10.12
C ASP A 31 9.00 38.79 -9.59
N ASN A 32 8.25 38.04 -10.40
CA ASN A 32 6.94 37.52 -10.02
C ASN A 32 6.92 35.97 -10.02
N PRO A 33 6.99 35.32 -8.84
CA PRO A 33 6.95 33.86 -8.77
C PRO A 33 5.61 33.26 -9.20
N TYR A 34 4.54 34.05 -9.29
CA TYR A 34 3.17 33.63 -9.63
C TYR A 34 2.83 33.81 -11.13
N TRP A 35 3.75 34.30 -11.97
CA TRP A 35 3.52 34.50 -13.40
C TRP A 35 2.97 33.23 -14.08
N PRO A 36 1.89 33.29 -14.87
CA PRO A 36 1.25 34.44 -15.53
C PRO A 36 0.24 35.24 -14.69
N PHE A 37 0.01 34.83 -13.44
CA PHE A 37 -0.87 35.56 -12.53
C PHE A 37 -0.14 36.77 -11.97
N THR A 38 -0.85 37.88 -11.81
CA THR A 38 -0.23 39.19 -11.49
C THR A 38 0.20 39.29 -10.02
N SER A 39 -0.34 38.44 -9.14
CA SER A 39 -0.05 38.45 -7.71
C SER A 39 -0.34 37.10 -7.04
N LYS A 40 0.08 36.95 -5.77
CA LYS A 40 -0.29 35.82 -4.92
C LYS A 40 -1.80 35.63 -4.82
N MET A 41 -2.54 36.73 -4.63
CA MET A 41 -4.01 36.70 -4.52
C MET A 41 -4.66 36.23 -5.82
N ASP A 42 -4.19 36.76 -6.96
CA ASP A 42 -4.66 36.39 -8.30
C ASP A 42 -4.51 34.88 -8.58
N TRP A 43 -3.37 34.33 -8.17
CA TRP A 43 -3.10 32.89 -8.22
C TRP A 43 -3.97 32.08 -7.26
N GLU A 44 -4.01 32.43 -5.97
CA GLU A 44 -4.69 31.64 -4.94
C GLU A 44 -6.20 31.55 -5.20
N VAL A 45 -6.83 32.63 -5.68
CA VAL A 45 -8.24 32.64 -6.09
C VAL A 45 -8.46 31.75 -7.32
N GLY A 46 -7.58 31.83 -8.32
CA GLY A 46 -7.70 31.07 -9.57
C GLY A 46 -7.48 29.57 -9.34
N GLU A 47 -6.49 29.24 -8.51
CA GLU A 47 -6.22 27.89 -8.04
C GLU A 47 -7.40 27.33 -7.26
N TRP A 48 -7.92 28.07 -6.27
CA TRP A 48 -9.09 27.68 -5.51
C TRP A 48 -10.28 27.42 -6.45
N ALA A 49 -10.53 28.32 -7.40
CA ALA A 49 -11.62 28.20 -8.35
C ALA A 49 -11.56 26.91 -9.19
N LYS A 50 -10.37 26.44 -9.55
CA LYS A 50 -10.19 25.20 -10.33
C LYS A 50 -10.11 23.93 -9.49
N MET A 51 -9.61 24.04 -8.28
CA MET A 51 -9.38 22.88 -7.42
C MET A 51 -10.57 22.57 -6.51
N ARG A 52 -11.32 23.59 -6.09
CA ARG A 52 -12.38 23.51 -5.08
C ARG A 52 -13.57 24.46 -5.32
N GLY A 53 -13.53 25.26 -6.38
CA GLY A 53 -14.51 26.31 -6.65
C GLY A 53 -15.86 25.79 -7.13
N ALA A 54 -16.86 26.68 -7.09
CA ALA A 54 -18.17 26.44 -7.68
C ALA A 54 -18.07 26.25 -9.21
N GLY A 55 -19.15 25.74 -9.83
CA GLY A 55 -19.20 25.56 -11.29
C GLY A 55 -18.85 26.84 -12.05
N SER A 56 -18.39 26.71 -13.31
CA SER A 56 -17.87 27.84 -14.10
C SER A 56 -18.84 29.04 -14.18
N THR A 57 -20.15 28.78 -14.17
CA THR A 57 -21.20 29.82 -14.13
C THR A 57 -21.17 30.56 -12.80
N ALA A 58 -21.31 29.86 -11.69
CA ALA A 58 -21.30 30.46 -10.34
C ALA A 58 -20.02 31.26 -10.05
N PHE A 59 -18.85 30.76 -10.49
CA PHE A 59 -17.61 31.53 -10.34
C PHE A 59 -17.60 32.79 -11.22
N THR A 60 -18.20 32.73 -12.42
CA THR A 60 -18.31 33.92 -13.28
C THR A 60 -19.27 34.94 -12.69
N ASP A 61 -20.37 34.50 -12.08
CA ASP A 61 -21.34 35.38 -11.42
C ASP A 61 -20.72 36.06 -10.20
N LEU A 62 -19.90 35.35 -9.41
CA LEU A 62 -19.11 35.93 -8.32
C LEU A 62 -18.19 37.05 -8.83
N LEU A 63 -17.48 36.83 -9.94
CA LEU A 63 -16.55 37.82 -10.50
C LEU A 63 -17.26 39.04 -11.12
N LYS A 64 -18.56 38.94 -11.43
CA LYS A 64 -19.39 40.04 -11.93
C LYS A 64 -19.95 40.94 -10.82
N ILE A 65 -19.88 40.52 -9.55
CA ILE A 65 -20.29 41.37 -8.43
C ILE A 65 -19.39 42.61 -8.41
N GLU A 66 -20.01 43.79 -8.40
CA GLU A 66 -19.33 45.07 -8.48
C GLU A 66 -18.21 45.20 -7.42
N GLY A 67 -17.01 45.56 -7.87
CA GLY A 67 -15.83 45.74 -7.03
C GLY A 67 -15.14 44.45 -6.55
N VAL A 68 -15.68 43.25 -6.76
CA VAL A 68 -15.02 42.00 -6.32
C VAL A 68 -13.71 41.78 -7.07
N ARG A 69 -13.73 41.88 -8.41
CA ARG A 69 -12.53 41.70 -9.24
C ARG A 69 -11.44 42.72 -8.89
N ASP A 70 -11.82 43.99 -8.77
CA ASP A 70 -10.89 45.09 -8.56
C ASP A 70 -10.31 45.06 -7.15
N LYS A 71 -11.12 44.80 -6.12
CA LYS A 71 -10.66 44.66 -4.72
C LYS A 71 -9.72 43.48 -4.52
N LEU A 72 -9.88 42.40 -5.30
CA LEU A 72 -9.01 41.22 -5.25
C LEU A 72 -7.83 41.31 -6.23
N GLY A 73 -7.80 42.31 -7.12
CA GLY A 73 -6.71 42.51 -8.09
C GLY A 73 -6.59 41.39 -9.14
N LEU A 74 -7.72 40.83 -9.60
CA LEU A 74 -7.71 39.62 -10.44
C LEU A 74 -7.46 39.95 -11.93
N SER A 75 -6.55 39.18 -12.56
CA SER A 75 -6.19 39.31 -13.98
C SER A 75 -7.29 38.80 -14.93
N TYR A 76 -8.32 38.14 -14.41
CA TYR A 76 -9.46 37.59 -15.14
C TYR A 76 -10.78 38.07 -14.50
N GLY A 77 -11.77 38.38 -15.34
CA GLY A 77 -13.13 38.74 -14.94
C GLY A 77 -14.16 37.62 -15.18
N THR A 78 -13.76 36.50 -15.78
CA THR A 78 -14.66 35.36 -16.05
C THR A 78 -13.93 34.03 -15.93
N SER A 79 -14.69 32.94 -15.73
CA SER A 79 -14.12 31.58 -15.81
C SER A 79 -13.44 31.29 -17.15
N ALA A 80 -13.93 31.88 -18.24
CA ALA A 80 -13.37 31.70 -19.59
C ALA A 80 -12.00 32.37 -19.73
N GLN A 81 -11.84 33.58 -19.19
CA GLN A 81 -10.55 34.27 -19.16
C GLN A 81 -9.52 33.53 -18.28
N LEU A 82 -9.92 33.07 -17.09
CA LEU A 82 -9.06 32.22 -16.25
C LEU A 82 -8.63 30.94 -16.99
N ASN A 83 -9.57 30.28 -17.66
CA ASN A 83 -9.26 29.11 -18.48
C ASN A 83 -8.27 29.44 -19.59
N ALA A 84 -8.41 30.58 -20.27
CA ALA A 84 -7.50 30.97 -21.35
C ALA A 84 -6.07 31.21 -20.85
N ILE A 85 -5.89 31.78 -19.65
CA ILE A 85 -4.58 31.91 -19.00
C ILE A 85 -3.96 30.52 -18.78
N ILE A 86 -4.71 29.61 -18.15
CA ILE A 86 -4.24 28.24 -17.87
C ILE A 86 -3.92 27.49 -19.17
N ASP A 87 -4.79 27.58 -20.17
CA ASP A 87 -4.66 26.81 -21.40
C ASP A 87 -3.46 27.27 -22.23
N LYS A 88 -3.25 28.58 -22.34
CA LYS A 88 -2.27 29.18 -23.26
C LYS A 88 -0.92 29.49 -22.62
N GLN A 89 -0.88 29.72 -21.31
CA GLN A 89 0.32 30.27 -20.65
C GLN A 89 0.97 29.30 -19.65
N LEU A 90 0.27 28.24 -19.22
CA LEU A 90 0.84 27.23 -18.33
C LEU A 90 1.28 25.96 -19.11
N PRO A 91 2.52 25.49 -18.93
CA PRO A 91 2.98 24.21 -19.46
C PRO A 91 2.14 23.02 -18.97
N GLY A 92 1.70 22.19 -19.91
CA GLY A 92 0.83 21.03 -19.66
C GLY A 92 1.52 19.68 -19.77
N ARG A 93 0.73 18.63 -19.54
CA ARG A 93 0.98 17.29 -20.07
C ARG A 93 0.52 17.24 -21.53
N PRO A 94 0.86 16.17 -22.28
CA PRO A 94 0.31 15.92 -23.60
C PRO A 94 -1.22 16.03 -23.59
N ALA A 95 -1.78 16.70 -24.60
CA ALA A 95 -3.22 16.95 -24.69
C ALA A 95 -3.96 15.67 -25.11
N PHE A 96 -5.24 15.59 -24.75
CA PHE A 96 -6.12 14.55 -25.30
C PHE A 96 -6.54 14.89 -26.72
N GLU A 97 -6.50 13.87 -27.56
CA GLU A 97 -7.03 13.86 -28.91
C GLU A 97 -8.32 13.01 -28.92
N ARG A 98 -9.29 13.44 -29.72
CA ARG A 98 -10.51 12.66 -29.99
C ARG A 98 -10.33 11.94 -31.31
N SER A 99 -10.51 10.64 -31.29
CA SER A 99 -10.53 9.77 -32.45
C SER A 99 -11.84 8.98 -32.48
N GLU A 100 -12.22 8.47 -33.64
CA GLU A 100 -13.45 7.69 -33.81
C GLU A 100 -13.11 6.26 -34.22
N ILE A 101 -13.70 5.28 -33.54
CA ILE A 101 -13.62 3.87 -33.91
C ILE A 101 -14.98 3.46 -34.46
N VAL A 102 -15.01 2.96 -35.69
CA VAL A 102 -16.26 2.50 -36.32
C VAL A 102 -16.30 0.98 -36.30
N VAL A 103 -17.32 0.41 -35.68
CA VAL A 103 -17.58 -1.04 -35.70
C VAL A 103 -19.05 -1.30 -35.98
N ASP A 104 -19.34 -2.06 -37.03
CA ASP A 104 -20.70 -2.42 -37.46
C ASP A 104 -21.62 -1.19 -37.66
N GLY A 105 -21.06 -0.10 -38.19
CA GLY A 105 -21.77 1.17 -38.42
C GLY A 105 -22.01 2.03 -37.16
N GLU A 106 -21.66 1.55 -35.96
CA GLU A 106 -21.68 2.36 -34.72
C GLU A 106 -20.33 3.09 -34.56
N VAL A 107 -20.38 4.39 -34.31
CA VAL A 107 -19.21 5.24 -34.07
C VAL A 107 -18.96 5.34 -32.56
N PHE A 108 -17.73 5.04 -32.15
CA PHE A 108 -17.28 5.13 -30.76
C PHE A 108 -16.24 6.23 -30.60
N ASP A 109 -16.51 7.18 -29.71
CA ASP A 109 -15.54 8.19 -29.33
C ASP A 109 -14.42 7.58 -28.47
N LEU A 110 -13.19 7.68 -28.97
CA LEU A 110 -11.97 7.42 -28.22
C LEU A 110 -11.34 8.76 -27.85
N TYR A 111 -11.04 8.96 -26.57
CA TYR A 111 -10.22 10.08 -26.11
C TYR A 111 -8.88 9.53 -25.63
N SER A 112 -7.78 9.91 -26.25
CA SER A 112 -6.46 9.38 -25.93
C SER A 112 -5.36 10.43 -26.05
N ARG A 113 -4.24 10.21 -25.37
CA ARG A 113 -3.01 11.00 -25.52
C ARG A 113 -1.99 10.19 -26.32
N ASN A 114 -1.07 10.87 -27.00
CA ASN A 114 0.07 10.22 -27.60
C ASN A 114 0.93 9.54 -26.51
N ILE A 115 1.09 8.22 -26.59
CA ILE A 115 1.82 7.46 -25.58
C ILE A 115 3.30 7.86 -25.50
N LEU A 116 3.97 8.12 -26.62
CA LEU A 116 5.39 8.48 -26.62
C LEU A 116 5.62 9.84 -25.98
N GLU A 117 4.72 10.80 -26.20
CA GLU A 117 4.78 12.09 -25.49
C GLU A 117 4.54 11.93 -23.99
N CYS A 118 3.62 11.05 -23.59
CA CYS A 118 3.38 10.76 -22.17
C CYS A 118 4.61 10.09 -21.52
N VAL A 119 5.27 9.19 -22.25
CA VAL A 119 6.53 8.56 -21.81
C VAL A 119 7.65 9.60 -21.69
N ARG A 120 7.83 10.47 -22.70
CA ARG A 120 8.80 11.58 -22.64
C ARG A 120 8.52 12.50 -21.46
N ALA A 121 7.25 12.82 -21.20
CA ALA A 121 6.87 13.68 -20.09
C ALA A 121 7.18 13.07 -18.71
N LEU A 122 7.10 11.74 -18.55
CA LEU A 122 7.51 11.06 -17.32
C LEU A 122 9.02 10.90 -17.22
N TYR A 123 9.67 10.46 -18.30
CA TYR A 123 11.12 10.20 -18.32
C TYR A 123 11.95 11.49 -18.22
N GLY A 124 11.51 12.55 -18.88
CA GLY A 124 12.12 13.88 -18.82
C GLY A 124 11.73 14.71 -17.59
N ASP A 125 10.92 14.17 -16.67
CA ASP A 125 10.55 14.91 -15.46
C ASP A 125 11.76 14.98 -14.51
N SER A 126 12.28 16.18 -14.30
CA SER A 126 13.39 16.46 -13.39
C SER A 126 13.10 16.13 -11.92
N ASN A 127 11.84 15.86 -11.53
CA ASN A 127 11.53 15.24 -10.23
C ASN A 127 11.96 13.79 -10.12
N PHE A 128 11.93 13.07 -11.24
CA PHE A 128 12.24 11.65 -11.27
C PHE A 128 13.67 11.42 -11.69
N ALA A 129 14.30 12.35 -12.42
CA ALA A 129 15.68 12.22 -12.92
C ALA A 129 16.69 11.71 -11.87
N PRO A 130 16.71 12.19 -10.61
CA PRO A 130 17.63 11.64 -9.60
C PRO A 130 17.36 10.17 -9.27
N TYR A 131 16.14 9.69 -9.45
CA TYR A 131 15.69 8.36 -9.03
C TYR A 131 15.49 7.36 -10.18
N LEU A 132 15.66 7.78 -11.43
CA LEU A 132 15.38 6.92 -12.58
C LEU A 132 16.33 5.72 -12.61
N CYS A 133 15.76 4.51 -12.53
CA CYS A 133 16.46 3.28 -12.84
C CYS A 133 16.61 3.18 -14.35
N VAL A 134 17.83 3.30 -14.87
CA VAL A 134 18.12 3.28 -16.32
C VAL A 134 18.69 1.94 -16.81
N LEU A 135 19.09 1.06 -15.91
CA LEU A 135 19.65 -0.26 -16.22
C LEU A 135 19.03 -1.35 -15.33
N PRO A 136 18.98 -2.60 -15.82
CA PRO A 136 18.65 -3.73 -14.95
C PRO A 136 19.80 -3.98 -13.96
N GLU A 137 19.44 -4.42 -12.75
CA GLU A 137 20.37 -4.63 -11.65
C GLU A 137 20.14 -6.00 -11.01
N ARG A 138 21.18 -6.58 -10.40
CA ARG A 138 21.05 -7.75 -9.52
C ARG A 138 21.49 -7.34 -8.14
N HIS A 139 20.56 -7.40 -7.18
CA HIS A 139 20.82 -7.03 -5.79
C HIS A 139 20.96 -8.29 -4.95
N TYR A 140 21.81 -8.22 -3.94
CA TYR A 140 22.10 -9.31 -3.02
C TYR A 140 22.13 -8.79 -1.59
N ILE A 141 21.70 -9.60 -0.62
CA ILE A 141 21.73 -9.22 0.81
C ILE A 141 23.08 -9.50 1.46
N ASP A 142 23.91 -10.32 0.83
CA ASP A 142 25.22 -10.76 1.31
C ASP A 142 26.36 -10.27 0.41
N LYS A 143 27.54 -10.11 1.01
CA LYS A 143 28.73 -9.62 0.30
C LYS A 143 29.22 -10.56 -0.80
N ASP A 144 28.95 -11.86 -0.63
CA ASP A 144 29.38 -12.93 -1.53
C ASP A 144 28.41 -13.10 -2.72
N GLN A 145 27.33 -12.32 -2.77
CA GLN A 145 26.33 -12.30 -3.85
C GLN A 145 25.63 -13.65 -4.07
N THR A 146 25.36 -14.38 -2.99
CA THR A 146 24.73 -15.70 -3.03
C THR A 146 23.22 -15.65 -2.88
N VAL A 147 22.68 -14.66 -2.16
CA VAL A 147 21.24 -14.53 -1.88
C VAL A 147 20.68 -13.34 -2.64
N ARG A 148 20.10 -13.63 -3.81
CA ARG A 148 19.49 -12.63 -4.68
C ARG A 148 18.23 -12.03 -4.04
N MET A 149 18.04 -10.73 -4.26
CA MET A 149 16.88 -9.97 -3.85
C MET A 149 16.11 -9.41 -5.05
N TYR A 150 14.77 -9.43 -4.96
CA TYR A 150 13.83 -8.84 -5.91
C TYR A 150 12.98 -7.78 -5.18
N HIS A 151 12.87 -6.57 -5.72
CA HIS A 151 12.02 -5.52 -5.13
C HIS A 151 11.40 -4.56 -6.14
N ASN A 152 12.15 -4.05 -7.11
CA ASN A 152 11.68 -3.18 -8.19
C ASN A 152 11.79 -3.89 -9.54
N MET A 153 11.17 -3.33 -10.58
CA MET A 153 11.17 -3.93 -11.91
C MET A 153 12.58 -4.12 -12.49
N ASN A 154 13.50 -3.19 -12.21
CA ASN A 154 14.90 -3.28 -12.67
C ASN A 154 15.67 -4.43 -12.02
N THR A 155 15.23 -4.91 -10.85
CA THR A 155 15.80 -6.11 -10.19
C THR A 155 15.21 -7.43 -10.70
N GLY A 156 14.10 -7.35 -11.44
CA GLY A 156 13.38 -8.47 -12.01
C GLY A 156 14.11 -9.12 -13.19
N LYS A 157 13.87 -10.42 -13.39
CA LYS A 157 14.43 -11.21 -14.49
C LYS A 157 13.93 -10.73 -15.86
N TRP A 158 12.73 -10.14 -15.96
CA TRP A 158 12.18 -9.67 -17.23
C TRP A 158 13.02 -8.53 -17.83
N TRP A 159 13.38 -7.52 -17.02
CA TRP A 159 14.15 -6.38 -17.54
C TRP A 159 15.53 -6.84 -18.00
N TRP A 160 16.21 -7.66 -17.20
CA TRP A 160 17.51 -8.22 -17.58
C TRP A 160 17.46 -8.99 -18.91
N ALA A 161 16.55 -9.96 -19.04
CA ALA A 161 16.42 -10.76 -20.26
C ALA A 161 16.00 -9.94 -21.48
N THR A 162 15.18 -8.90 -21.28
CA THR A 162 14.78 -8.00 -22.38
C THR A 162 15.94 -7.09 -22.78
N GLN A 163 16.73 -6.60 -21.82
CA GLN A 163 17.91 -5.78 -22.08
C GLN A 163 18.93 -6.55 -22.92
N GLU A 164 19.22 -7.81 -22.57
CA GLU A 164 20.13 -8.66 -23.36
C GLU A 164 19.68 -8.80 -24.81
N ARG A 165 18.36 -8.95 -25.06
CA ARG A 165 17.82 -9.04 -26.42
C ARG A 165 17.93 -7.73 -27.20
N VAL A 166 17.65 -6.60 -26.56
CA VAL A 166 17.70 -5.27 -27.21
C VAL A 166 19.14 -4.85 -27.51
N GLU A 167 20.08 -5.20 -26.64
CA GLU A 167 21.51 -4.88 -26.78
C GLU A 167 22.23 -5.76 -27.82
N ALA A 168 21.65 -6.91 -28.19
CA ALA A 168 22.32 -7.91 -29.04
C ALA A 168 22.75 -7.38 -30.41
N GLU A 169 21.93 -6.52 -31.03
CA GLU A 169 22.19 -5.96 -32.36
C GLU A 169 22.80 -4.55 -32.31
N ASN A 170 22.37 -3.74 -31.35
CA ASN A 170 22.81 -2.35 -31.22
C ASN A 170 23.01 -2.04 -29.72
N PRO A 171 24.25 -1.98 -29.21
CA PRO A 171 24.51 -1.70 -27.81
C PRO A 171 24.20 -0.26 -27.36
N GLY A 172 24.06 -0.05 -26.05
CA GLY A 172 23.81 1.27 -25.44
C GLY A 172 22.33 1.67 -25.38
N ALA A 173 21.44 0.69 -25.26
CA ALA A 173 20.00 0.90 -25.12
C ALA A 173 19.59 1.12 -23.65
N THR A 174 18.52 1.88 -23.45
CA THR A 174 17.86 2.02 -22.14
C THR A 174 16.42 1.56 -22.28
N ILE A 175 16.04 0.47 -21.63
CA ILE A 175 14.63 0.06 -21.64
C ILE A 175 13.80 1.01 -20.80
N VAL A 176 12.62 1.35 -21.32
CA VAL A 176 11.58 2.09 -20.62
C VAL A 176 10.36 1.16 -20.47
N PRO A 177 10.24 0.42 -19.36
CA PRO A 177 9.16 -0.53 -19.19
C PRO A 177 7.82 0.20 -19.09
N ILE A 178 6.88 -0.13 -19.95
CA ILE A 178 5.55 0.46 -20.00
C ILE A 178 4.59 -0.37 -19.17
N ILE A 179 4.05 0.24 -18.12
CA ILE A 179 3.07 -0.37 -17.22
C ILE A 179 1.71 0.28 -17.51
N VAL A 180 0.76 -0.54 -17.95
CA VAL A 180 -0.60 -0.09 -18.27
C VAL A 180 -1.56 -0.66 -17.24
N SER A 181 -2.57 0.13 -16.88
CA SER A 181 -3.67 -0.33 -16.04
C SER A 181 -5.00 0.15 -16.56
N SER A 182 -6.05 -0.66 -16.40
CA SER A 182 -7.41 -0.25 -16.71
C SER A 182 -8.41 -1.00 -15.82
N ASP A 183 -9.44 -0.28 -15.39
CA ASP A 183 -10.58 -0.82 -14.66
C ASP A 183 -11.85 -0.10 -15.12
N LYS A 184 -12.88 -0.88 -15.44
CA LYS A 184 -14.14 -0.36 -15.97
C LYS A 184 -14.85 0.48 -14.91
N THR A 185 -14.85 1.78 -15.12
CA THR A 185 -15.42 2.72 -14.16
C THR A 185 -16.74 3.30 -14.65
N GLN A 186 -17.71 3.42 -13.75
CA GLN A 186 -18.92 4.21 -13.98
C GLN A 186 -18.58 5.70 -13.82
N LEU A 187 -18.75 6.47 -14.91
CA LEU A 187 -18.39 7.89 -14.98
C LEU A 187 -19.44 8.82 -14.36
N THR A 188 -20.65 8.33 -14.11
CA THR A 188 -21.76 9.17 -13.63
C THR A 188 -22.63 8.44 -12.61
N LEU A 189 -22.99 9.12 -11.51
CA LEU A 189 -23.99 8.63 -10.55
C LEU A 189 -25.40 8.60 -11.17
N PHE A 190 -25.69 9.50 -12.11
CA PHE A 190 -26.93 9.58 -12.89
C PHE A 190 -26.61 9.51 -14.39
N GLY A 191 -27.11 8.50 -15.11
CA GLY A 191 -26.95 8.37 -16.56
C GLY A 191 -26.30 7.09 -17.09
N ASN A 192 -25.83 6.17 -16.22
CA ASN A 192 -25.31 4.84 -16.59
C ASN A 192 -24.24 4.83 -17.70
N LYS A 193 -23.42 5.89 -17.81
CA LYS A 193 -22.26 5.92 -18.72
C LYS A 193 -21.04 5.28 -18.04
N THR A 194 -20.43 4.31 -18.71
CA THR A 194 -19.19 3.64 -18.30
C THR A 194 -18.08 3.93 -19.31
N ALA A 195 -16.83 3.90 -18.88
CA ALA A 195 -15.67 3.91 -19.75
C ALA A 195 -14.55 3.06 -19.14
N TYR A 196 -13.57 2.71 -19.97
CA TYR A 196 -12.31 2.15 -19.49
C TYR A 196 -11.25 3.26 -19.46
N PRO A 197 -11.04 3.94 -18.32
CA PRO A 197 -9.84 4.74 -18.13
C PRO A 197 -8.60 3.85 -18.25
N VAL A 198 -7.60 4.30 -19.00
CA VAL A 198 -6.32 3.63 -19.18
C VAL A 198 -5.24 4.52 -18.56
N TYR A 199 -4.55 4.04 -17.53
CA TYR A 199 -3.39 4.74 -16.96
C TYR A 199 -2.08 4.12 -17.42
N LEU A 200 -1.08 4.99 -17.51
CA LEU A 200 0.29 4.70 -17.90
C LEU A 200 1.26 5.14 -16.79
N THR A 201 2.26 4.33 -16.51
CA THR A 201 3.50 4.72 -15.82
C THR A 201 4.68 3.98 -16.44
N ILE A 202 5.90 4.43 -16.13
CA ILE A 202 7.14 3.75 -16.54
C ILE A 202 7.80 3.00 -15.37
N GLY A 203 8.39 1.84 -15.64
CA GLY A 203 9.10 1.02 -14.64
C GLY A 203 10.42 1.62 -14.16
N ASN A 204 10.95 2.63 -14.86
CA ASN A 204 12.15 3.37 -14.46
C ASN A 204 11.94 4.20 -13.18
N ILE A 205 10.70 4.56 -12.86
CA ILE A 205 10.39 5.29 -11.63
C ILE A 205 10.24 4.26 -10.49
N PRO A 206 10.98 4.41 -9.37
CA PRO A 206 10.86 3.52 -8.23
C PRO A 206 9.42 3.41 -7.71
N LYS A 207 9.02 2.21 -7.30
CA LYS A 207 7.65 1.92 -6.83
C LYS A 207 7.22 2.75 -5.61
N GLU A 208 8.16 3.20 -4.80
CA GLU A 208 7.93 4.03 -3.61
C GLU A 208 7.48 5.45 -4.00
N ILE A 209 7.90 5.91 -5.20
CA ILE A 209 7.42 7.14 -5.82
C ILE A 209 6.10 6.87 -6.55
N ARG A 210 6.03 5.80 -7.36
CA ARG A 210 4.82 5.46 -8.15
C ARG A 210 3.57 5.30 -7.29
N ARG A 211 3.69 4.65 -6.13
CA ARG A 211 2.56 4.41 -5.21
C ARG A 211 1.99 5.66 -4.55
N LYS A 212 2.63 6.83 -4.71
CA LYS A 212 2.18 8.08 -4.09
C LYS A 212 1.46 8.92 -5.15
N PRO A 213 0.12 8.99 -5.15
CA PRO A 213 -0.63 9.81 -6.11
C PRO A 213 -0.19 11.29 -6.11
N SER A 214 0.29 11.81 -4.97
CA SER A 214 0.83 13.16 -4.83
C SER A 214 2.10 13.41 -5.66
N GLN A 215 2.87 12.36 -5.97
CA GLN A 215 4.07 12.42 -6.82
C GLN A 215 3.73 12.40 -8.31
N ARG A 216 2.51 11.99 -8.70
CA ARG A 216 2.01 12.06 -10.08
C ARG A 216 2.85 11.28 -11.10
N ALA A 217 3.46 10.17 -10.70
CA ALA A 217 4.19 9.29 -11.61
C ALA A 217 3.30 8.52 -12.60
N HIS A 218 1.96 8.67 -12.51
CA HIS A 218 1.00 8.10 -13.45
C HIS A 218 0.38 9.18 -14.36
N VAL A 219 0.07 8.79 -15.59
CA VAL A 219 -0.63 9.58 -16.60
C VAL A 219 -1.91 8.85 -16.99
N LEU A 220 -3.04 9.56 -17.07
CA LEU A 220 -4.24 9.03 -17.73
C LEU A 220 -4.02 9.12 -19.24
N LEU A 221 -3.88 7.97 -19.88
CA LEU A 221 -3.56 7.82 -21.29
C LEU A 221 -4.80 7.91 -22.18
N GLY A 222 -5.94 7.42 -21.72
CA GLY A 222 -7.17 7.48 -22.51
C GLY A 222 -8.41 7.03 -21.77
N TYR A 223 -9.57 7.30 -22.37
CA TYR A 223 -10.86 6.72 -22.03
C TYR A 223 -11.33 5.88 -23.21
N LEU A 224 -11.34 4.55 -23.05
CA LEU A 224 -11.86 3.67 -24.09
C LEU A 224 -13.38 3.64 -24.03
N PRO A 225 -14.03 3.59 -25.20
CA PRO A 225 -15.48 3.58 -25.29
C PRO A 225 -16.07 2.30 -24.67
N THR A 226 -17.30 2.44 -24.16
CA THR A 226 -18.16 1.28 -23.88
C THR A 226 -19.53 1.52 -24.48
N SER A 227 -20.18 0.44 -24.91
CA SER A 227 -21.55 0.51 -25.41
C SER A 227 -22.38 -0.66 -24.93
N LYS A 228 -23.69 -0.43 -24.90
CA LYS A 228 -24.67 -1.49 -24.65
C LYS A 228 -24.95 -2.31 -25.91
N MET A 229 -24.57 -1.81 -27.11
CA MET A 229 -24.78 -2.44 -28.43
C MET A 229 -26.12 -3.18 -28.50
N LYS A 230 -27.21 -2.46 -28.22
CA LYS A 230 -28.55 -3.07 -28.06
C LYS A 230 -29.06 -3.73 -29.35
N HIS A 231 -28.56 -3.29 -30.50
CA HIS A 231 -28.90 -3.84 -31.80
C HIS A 231 -28.38 -5.29 -31.96
N ILE A 232 -27.28 -5.67 -31.28
CA ILE A 232 -26.80 -7.06 -31.25
C ILE A 232 -27.55 -7.84 -30.17
N THR A 233 -28.54 -8.62 -30.60
CA THR A 233 -29.38 -9.46 -29.72
C THR A 233 -28.61 -10.65 -29.15
N ASN A 234 -27.72 -11.25 -29.95
CA ASN A 234 -26.90 -12.38 -29.50
C ASN A 234 -25.83 -11.94 -28.48
N LYS A 235 -25.99 -12.35 -27.22
CA LYS A 235 -25.09 -11.97 -26.11
C LYS A 235 -23.63 -12.39 -26.33
N ALA A 236 -23.38 -13.52 -27.00
CA ALA A 236 -22.02 -13.99 -27.25
C ALA A 236 -21.35 -13.18 -28.38
N ALA A 237 -22.09 -12.88 -29.45
CA ALA A 237 -21.62 -11.99 -30.50
C ALA A 237 -21.33 -10.59 -29.95
N ARG A 238 -22.26 -10.00 -29.17
CA ARG A 238 -22.07 -8.69 -28.54
C ARG A 238 -20.82 -8.61 -27.67
N ARG A 239 -20.55 -9.65 -26.87
CA ARG A 239 -19.32 -9.72 -26.05
C ARG A 239 -18.05 -9.75 -26.90
N ARG A 240 -18.07 -10.45 -28.04
CA ARG A 240 -16.92 -10.46 -28.97
C ARG A 240 -16.70 -9.10 -29.63
N VAL A 241 -17.77 -8.46 -30.11
CA VAL A 241 -17.68 -7.12 -30.72
C VAL A 241 -17.14 -6.10 -29.72
N LEU A 242 -17.64 -6.08 -28.49
CA LEU A 242 -17.11 -5.21 -27.43
C LEU A 242 -15.64 -5.50 -27.10
N ALA A 243 -15.22 -6.77 -27.13
CA ALA A 243 -13.82 -7.12 -26.94
C ALA A 243 -12.96 -6.61 -28.10
N ASN A 244 -13.42 -6.72 -29.34
CA ASN A 244 -12.72 -6.18 -30.51
C ASN A 244 -12.63 -4.65 -30.48
N VAL A 245 -13.67 -3.94 -30.02
CA VAL A 245 -13.61 -2.47 -29.81
C VAL A 245 -12.53 -2.12 -28.79
N PHE A 246 -12.46 -2.86 -27.67
CA PHE A 246 -11.41 -2.66 -26.66
C PHE A 246 -10.02 -2.88 -27.26
N HIS A 247 -9.81 -3.99 -27.98
CA HIS A 247 -8.52 -4.32 -28.60
C HIS A 247 -8.13 -3.31 -29.68
N ALA A 248 -9.07 -2.88 -30.52
CA ALA A 248 -8.82 -1.85 -31.53
C ALA A 248 -8.43 -0.50 -30.90
N ALA A 249 -9.12 -0.10 -29.83
CA ALA A 249 -8.81 1.14 -29.11
C ALA A 249 -7.43 1.08 -28.43
N MET A 250 -7.12 -0.03 -27.77
CA MET A 250 -5.81 -0.25 -27.17
C MET A 250 -4.70 -0.32 -28.23
N LYS A 251 -4.95 -0.97 -29.37
CA LYS A 251 -4.00 -1.05 -30.49
C LYS A 251 -3.67 0.34 -31.00
N TYR A 252 -4.69 1.15 -31.31
CA TYR A 252 -4.50 2.54 -31.72
C TYR A 252 -3.62 3.35 -30.76
N ILE A 253 -3.85 3.22 -29.46
CA ILE A 253 -3.07 3.94 -28.44
C ILE A 253 -1.62 3.42 -28.35
N LEU A 254 -1.40 2.10 -28.46
CA LEU A 254 -0.12 1.45 -28.18
C LEU A 254 0.75 1.21 -29.42
N THR A 255 0.21 1.30 -30.64
CA THR A 255 0.96 1.11 -31.90
C THR A 255 2.26 1.93 -31.99
N PRO A 256 2.36 3.16 -31.47
CA PRO A 256 3.64 3.88 -31.47
C PRO A 256 4.80 3.14 -30.75
N LEU A 257 4.49 2.21 -29.83
CA LEU A 257 5.47 1.39 -29.14
C LEU A 257 6.08 0.30 -30.03
N GLU A 258 5.40 -0.13 -31.11
CA GLU A 258 5.86 -1.20 -31.99
C GLU A 258 7.24 -0.86 -32.58
N LYS A 259 7.31 0.29 -33.26
CA LYS A 259 8.56 0.81 -33.82
C LYS A 259 9.53 1.30 -32.74
N ALA A 260 9.04 2.08 -31.78
CA ALA A 260 9.90 2.71 -30.77
C ALA A 260 10.57 1.69 -29.83
N GLY A 261 9.92 0.56 -29.55
CA GLY A 261 10.48 -0.52 -28.72
C GLY A 261 11.62 -1.27 -29.44
N VAL A 262 11.58 -1.39 -30.77
CA VAL A 262 12.63 -2.03 -31.57
C VAL A 262 13.78 -1.06 -31.86
N SER A 263 13.49 0.08 -32.49
CA SER A 263 14.55 1.00 -32.94
C SER A 263 15.13 1.87 -31.82
N GLY A 264 14.35 2.06 -30.75
CA GLY A 264 14.61 3.09 -29.74
C GLY A 264 14.28 4.49 -30.25
N ILE A 265 14.19 5.42 -29.30
CA ILE A 265 14.03 6.86 -29.51
C ILE A 265 14.97 7.62 -28.56
N ASN A 266 15.60 8.69 -29.04
CA ASN A 266 16.40 9.55 -28.17
C ASN A 266 15.48 10.33 -27.23
N MET A 267 15.70 10.19 -25.92
CA MET A 267 14.99 10.94 -24.89
C MET A 267 15.99 11.52 -23.89
N ALA A 268 15.84 12.80 -23.57
CA ALA A 268 16.54 13.44 -22.46
C ALA A 268 15.80 13.09 -21.16
N SER A 269 16.55 12.66 -20.13
CA SER A 269 16.06 12.70 -18.75
C SER A 269 16.08 14.15 -18.25
N GLY A 270 15.43 14.42 -17.12
CA GLY A 270 15.35 15.79 -16.57
C GLY A 270 16.68 16.38 -16.08
N ASP A 271 17.78 15.64 -16.13
CA ASP A 271 19.16 16.12 -15.93
C ASP A 271 19.83 16.54 -17.26
N GLY A 272 19.12 16.49 -18.38
CA GLY A 272 19.62 16.80 -19.72
C GLY A 272 20.33 15.63 -20.43
N VAL A 273 20.52 14.48 -19.76
CA VAL A 273 21.23 13.35 -20.36
C VAL A 273 20.35 12.63 -21.37
N VAL A 274 20.79 12.60 -22.62
CA VAL A 274 20.09 11.91 -23.73
C VAL A 274 20.50 10.44 -23.78
N ARG A 275 19.51 9.55 -23.82
CA ARG A 275 19.71 8.10 -24.00
C ARG A 275 18.83 7.56 -25.13
N ARG A 276 19.32 6.53 -25.82
CA ARG A 276 18.50 5.75 -26.78
C ARG A 276 17.55 4.85 -25.98
N CYS A 277 16.34 5.33 -25.80
CA CYS A 277 15.35 4.70 -24.95
C CYS A 277 14.42 3.81 -25.77
N HIS A 278 14.10 2.63 -25.24
CA HIS A 278 13.21 1.63 -25.86
C HIS A 278 11.95 1.46 -25.00
N PRO A 279 10.86 2.20 -25.28
CA PRO A 279 9.57 2.00 -24.64
C PRO A 279 8.99 0.62 -25.00
N ILE A 280 8.90 -0.28 -24.02
CA ILE A 280 8.46 -1.67 -24.23
C ILE A 280 7.31 -1.99 -23.29
N PHE A 281 6.20 -2.53 -23.81
CA PHE A 281 5.07 -3.01 -23.01
C PHE A 281 5.53 -4.13 -22.06
N ALA A 282 5.53 -3.82 -20.76
CA ALA A 282 6.05 -4.70 -19.73
C ALA A 282 4.92 -5.44 -19.01
N THR A 283 3.95 -4.68 -18.47
CA THR A 283 2.89 -5.27 -17.64
C THR A 283 1.53 -4.61 -17.86
N PHE A 284 0.49 -5.42 -17.68
CA PHE A 284 -0.89 -4.98 -17.55
C PHE A 284 -1.40 -5.25 -16.13
N VAL A 285 -2.06 -4.25 -15.55
CA VAL A 285 -2.64 -4.28 -14.21
C VAL A 285 -4.15 -4.08 -14.32
N GLY A 286 -4.92 -5.03 -13.83
CA GLY A 286 -6.37 -5.01 -13.81
C GLY A 286 -6.91 -6.20 -13.04
N ASP A 287 -8.21 -6.22 -12.76
CA ASP A 287 -8.86 -7.34 -12.10
C ASP A 287 -9.21 -8.46 -13.10
N TYR A 288 -9.75 -9.57 -12.60
CA TYR A 288 -9.86 -10.80 -13.39
C TYR A 288 -10.65 -10.67 -14.72
N PRO A 289 -11.82 -10.01 -14.79
CA PRO A 289 -12.54 -9.87 -16.05
C PRO A 289 -11.74 -9.08 -17.11
N GLU A 290 -10.99 -8.07 -16.69
CA GLU A 290 -10.13 -7.22 -17.50
C GLU A 290 -8.89 -8.00 -17.95
N GLN A 291 -8.29 -8.79 -17.06
CA GLN A 291 -7.20 -9.72 -17.39
C GLN A 291 -7.64 -10.73 -18.46
N VAL A 292 -8.87 -11.27 -18.35
CA VAL A 292 -9.49 -12.17 -19.33
C VAL A 292 -9.77 -11.47 -20.66
N LEU A 293 -10.18 -10.20 -20.62
CA LEU A 293 -10.43 -9.39 -21.82
C LEU A 293 -9.14 -9.12 -22.59
N VAL A 294 -8.09 -8.69 -21.88
CA VAL A 294 -6.78 -8.34 -22.44
C VAL A 294 -6.07 -9.54 -23.01
N SER A 295 -6.01 -10.66 -22.28
CA SER A 295 -5.34 -11.88 -22.73
C SER A 295 -6.17 -12.69 -23.75
N GLY A 296 -7.46 -12.38 -23.92
CA GLY A 296 -8.33 -13.10 -24.84
C GLY A 296 -8.72 -14.49 -24.36
N ILE A 297 -8.40 -14.91 -23.14
CA ILE A 297 -8.68 -16.27 -22.66
C ILE A 297 -10.17 -16.52 -22.38
N VAL A 298 -10.54 -17.78 -22.21
CA VAL A 298 -11.88 -18.19 -21.78
C VAL A 298 -12.11 -17.83 -20.31
N SER A 299 -13.25 -17.22 -19.99
CA SER A 299 -13.57 -16.87 -18.60
C SER A 299 -13.74 -18.13 -17.76
N GLY A 300 -13.12 -18.15 -16.58
CA GLY A 300 -13.08 -19.34 -15.73
C GLY A 300 -11.82 -20.20 -15.91
N GLU A 301 -10.87 -19.81 -16.77
CA GLU A 301 -9.53 -20.41 -16.90
C GLU A 301 -8.42 -19.49 -16.35
N CYS A 302 -7.20 -20.01 -16.24
CA CYS A 302 -6.02 -19.20 -15.92
C CYS A 302 -5.54 -18.44 -17.16
N TYR A 303 -5.19 -17.15 -16.99
CA TYR A 303 -4.64 -16.34 -18.07
C TYR A 303 -3.18 -16.64 -18.38
N SER A 304 -2.40 -17.21 -17.45
CA SER A 304 -0.96 -17.46 -17.66
C SER A 304 -0.63 -18.88 -18.10
N CYS A 305 -1.34 -19.87 -17.56
CA CYS A 305 -1.07 -21.28 -17.81
C CYS A 305 -2.26 -21.99 -18.46
N GLU A 306 -2.03 -23.23 -18.88
CA GLU A 306 -2.99 -24.06 -19.60
C GLU A 306 -4.07 -24.70 -18.71
N ALA A 307 -4.05 -24.43 -17.40
CA ALA A 307 -5.01 -24.99 -16.45
C ALA A 307 -6.46 -24.68 -16.85
N LYS A 308 -7.26 -25.75 -16.96
CA LYS A 308 -8.69 -25.69 -17.25
C LYS A 308 -9.50 -25.43 -16.00
N HIS A 309 -10.75 -25.03 -16.18
CA HIS A 309 -11.63 -24.62 -15.07
C HIS A 309 -11.70 -25.65 -13.93
N ASN A 310 -11.87 -26.92 -14.26
CA ASN A 310 -11.97 -28.03 -13.28
C ASN A 310 -10.64 -28.38 -12.60
N GLN A 311 -9.52 -27.82 -13.06
CA GLN A 311 -8.17 -28.05 -12.53
C GLN A 311 -7.67 -26.88 -11.69
N LEU A 312 -8.40 -25.76 -11.65
CA LEU A 312 -7.98 -24.55 -10.94
C LEU A 312 -7.82 -24.76 -9.43
N GLY A 313 -8.53 -25.75 -8.86
CA GLY A 313 -8.36 -26.14 -7.47
C GLY A 313 -7.07 -26.92 -7.17
N GLU A 314 -6.32 -27.38 -8.17
CA GLU A 314 -5.13 -28.21 -7.96
C GLU A 314 -3.90 -27.35 -7.61
N TYR A 315 -3.06 -27.82 -6.67
CA TYR A 315 -1.77 -27.20 -6.36
C TYR A 315 -0.65 -27.94 -7.07
N ARG A 316 -0.48 -27.64 -8.35
CA ARG A 316 0.61 -28.16 -9.16
C ARG A 316 0.98 -27.16 -10.25
N SER A 317 2.17 -27.33 -10.81
CA SER A 317 2.63 -26.55 -11.94
C SER A 317 1.92 -26.98 -13.22
N PHE A 318 1.44 -25.99 -13.98
CA PHE A 318 0.94 -26.16 -15.34
C PHE A 318 1.88 -25.44 -16.30
N LEU A 319 1.93 -25.89 -17.55
CA LEU A 319 2.70 -25.20 -18.58
C LEU A 319 2.13 -23.80 -18.83
N LEU A 320 3.02 -22.85 -19.07
CA LEU A 320 2.63 -21.52 -19.54
C LEU A 320 2.03 -21.65 -20.94
N ARG A 321 1.04 -20.80 -21.23
CA ARG A 321 0.40 -20.79 -22.55
C ARG A 321 1.42 -20.44 -23.64
N ASP A 322 1.38 -21.21 -24.73
CA ASP A 322 2.22 -20.97 -25.89
C ASP A 322 1.73 -19.78 -26.71
N LEU A 323 2.51 -18.69 -26.67
CA LEU A 323 2.22 -17.48 -27.44
C LEU A 323 2.32 -17.73 -28.95
N ASN A 324 3.24 -18.57 -29.41
CA ASN A 324 3.45 -18.81 -30.84
C ASN A 324 2.25 -19.56 -31.44
N ALA A 325 1.74 -20.57 -30.73
CA ALA A 325 0.52 -21.26 -31.11
C ALA A 325 -0.70 -20.32 -31.17
N VAL A 326 -0.77 -19.36 -30.24
CA VAL A 326 -1.82 -18.34 -30.23
C VAL A 326 -1.69 -17.37 -31.42
N LEU A 327 -0.49 -16.87 -31.72
CA LEU A 327 -0.25 -16.00 -32.87
C LEU A 327 -0.58 -16.73 -34.19
N ALA A 328 -0.15 -17.99 -34.32
CA ALA A 328 -0.48 -18.81 -35.49
C ALA A 328 -1.99 -19.01 -35.67
N ALA A 329 -2.75 -19.13 -34.57
CA ALA A 329 -4.21 -19.19 -34.63
C ALA A 329 -4.84 -17.83 -35.02
N LEU A 330 -4.25 -16.71 -34.60
CA LEU A 330 -4.72 -15.36 -34.92
C LEU A 330 -4.50 -14.97 -36.39
N GLU A 331 -3.46 -15.49 -37.03
CA GLU A 331 -3.21 -15.28 -38.48
C GLU A 331 -4.33 -15.84 -39.37
N LEU A 332 -5.08 -16.84 -38.88
CA LEU A 332 -6.21 -17.43 -39.59
C LEU A 332 -7.49 -16.57 -39.52
N VAL A 333 -7.42 -15.32 -39.05
CA VAL A 333 -8.61 -14.45 -38.87
C VAL A 333 -9.37 -14.15 -40.16
N ASN A 334 -8.67 -14.18 -41.31
CA ASN A 334 -9.24 -13.95 -42.63
C ASN A 334 -9.71 -15.24 -43.32
N GLU A 335 -9.47 -16.41 -42.71
CA GLU A 335 -9.96 -17.70 -43.20
C GLU A 335 -11.44 -17.91 -42.86
N GLU A 336 -12.01 -19.03 -43.33
CA GLU A 336 -13.37 -19.45 -42.99
C GLU A 336 -13.63 -19.37 -41.47
N PRO A 337 -14.72 -18.72 -41.01
CA PRO A 337 -14.97 -18.48 -39.58
C PRO A 337 -14.98 -19.75 -38.71
N SER A 338 -15.28 -20.90 -39.30
CA SER A 338 -15.25 -22.20 -38.64
C SER A 338 -13.82 -22.71 -38.39
N VAL A 339 -12.90 -22.46 -39.32
CA VAL A 339 -11.47 -22.79 -39.21
C VAL A 339 -10.83 -21.92 -38.15
N TYR A 340 -11.04 -20.60 -38.23
CA TYR A 340 -10.53 -19.65 -37.25
C TYR A 340 -10.98 -19.97 -35.82
N LYS A 341 -12.29 -20.24 -35.63
CA LYS A 341 -12.82 -20.65 -34.31
C LYS A 341 -12.17 -21.91 -33.76
N LYS A 342 -11.95 -22.92 -34.61
CA LYS A 342 -11.33 -24.19 -34.20
C LYS A 342 -9.87 -23.96 -33.79
N ALA A 343 -9.12 -23.16 -34.56
CA ALA A 343 -7.74 -22.80 -34.25
C ALA A 343 -7.64 -22.04 -32.91
N CYS A 344 -8.46 -21.01 -32.71
CA CYS A 344 -8.50 -20.28 -31.43
C CYS A 344 -8.85 -21.18 -30.25
N ALA A 345 -9.83 -22.08 -30.42
CA ALA A 345 -10.22 -23.02 -29.37
C ALA A 345 -9.08 -23.99 -29.02
N ALA A 346 -8.36 -24.50 -30.02
CA ALA A 346 -7.20 -25.37 -29.83
C ALA A 346 -6.06 -24.63 -29.11
N ALA A 347 -5.82 -23.36 -29.46
CA ALA A 347 -4.86 -22.48 -28.77
C ALA A 347 -5.37 -21.97 -27.39
N GLY A 348 -6.60 -22.30 -27.00
CA GLY A 348 -7.16 -21.94 -25.70
C GLY A 348 -7.54 -20.46 -25.54
N ILE A 349 -7.81 -19.75 -26.63
CA ILE A 349 -8.24 -18.35 -26.64
C ILE A 349 -9.63 -18.17 -27.29
N LYS A 350 -10.27 -17.04 -27.02
CA LYS A 350 -11.47 -16.60 -27.73
C LYS A 350 -11.07 -16.08 -29.11
N PRO A 351 -11.95 -16.21 -30.14
CA PRO A 351 -11.75 -15.55 -31.42
C PRO A 351 -11.86 -14.03 -31.23
N ILE A 352 -10.73 -13.34 -31.32
CA ILE A 352 -10.57 -11.88 -31.18
C ILE A 352 -9.83 -11.32 -32.40
N TYR A 353 -10.27 -10.18 -32.91
CA TYR A 353 -9.70 -9.61 -34.12
C TYR A 353 -8.47 -8.76 -33.80
N ARG A 354 -7.29 -9.17 -34.30
CA ARG A 354 -6.00 -8.45 -34.27
C ARG A 354 -5.72 -7.75 -32.92
N PRO A 355 -5.52 -8.51 -31.82
CA PRO A 355 -5.37 -7.95 -30.49
C PRO A 355 -4.19 -6.98 -30.39
N PHE A 356 -4.26 -6.01 -29.47
CA PHE A 356 -3.29 -4.91 -29.42
C PHE A 356 -1.83 -5.33 -29.16
N TRP A 357 -1.63 -6.51 -28.57
CA TRP A 357 -0.32 -7.03 -28.19
C TRP A 357 0.33 -7.91 -29.25
N GLU A 358 -0.36 -8.19 -30.35
CA GLU A 358 0.10 -9.03 -31.46
C GLU A 358 1.43 -8.54 -32.07
N ASP A 359 1.53 -7.24 -32.33
CA ASP A 359 2.66 -6.62 -33.02
C ASP A 359 3.68 -5.97 -32.05
N LEU A 360 3.41 -6.00 -30.74
CA LEU A 360 4.27 -5.36 -29.75
C LEU A 360 5.58 -6.15 -29.55
N PRO A 361 6.75 -5.51 -29.67
CA PRO A 361 8.03 -6.20 -29.57
C PRO A 361 8.29 -6.66 -28.15
N TYR A 362 9.01 -7.78 -28.03
CA TYR A 362 9.45 -8.36 -26.74
C TYR A 362 8.30 -8.68 -25.76
N THR A 363 7.06 -8.74 -26.24
CA THR A 363 5.87 -8.87 -25.42
C THR A 363 5.37 -10.32 -25.41
N ASN A 364 5.07 -10.84 -24.23
CA ASN A 364 4.25 -12.05 -24.07
C ASN A 364 3.08 -11.72 -23.15
N ILE A 365 1.87 -11.65 -23.71
CA ILE A 365 0.71 -11.18 -22.96
C ILE A 365 0.39 -12.05 -21.74
N PHE A 366 0.58 -13.37 -21.83
CA PHE A 366 0.30 -14.32 -20.74
C PHE A 366 1.31 -14.21 -19.59
N ARG A 367 2.45 -13.56 -19.84
CA ARG A 367 3.47 -13.18 -18.85
C ARG A 367 3.43 -11.70 -18.47
N ALA A 368 2.64 -10.87 -19.13
CA ALA A 368 2.53 -9.44 -18.83
C ALA A 368 1.41 -9.14 -17.82
N ILE A 369 0.47 -10.08 -17.61
CA ILE A 369 -0.60 -9.91 -16.62
C ILE A 369 -0.04 -10.17 -15.20
N THR A 370 0.01 -9.12 -14.39
CA THR A 370 0.66 -9.21 -13.06
C THR A 370 -0.32 -9.49 -11.92
N PRO A 371 0.16 -10.07 -10.80
CA PRO A 371 -0.65 -10.30 -9.62
C PRO A 371 -1.20 -9.01 -9.00
N ASP A 372 -2.38 -9.10 -8.38
CA ASP A 372 -3.06 -7.95 -7.79
C ASP A 372 -3.56 -8.25 -6.37
N VAL A 373 -2.96 -7.59 -5.37
CA VAL A 373 -3.27 -7.83 -3.95
C VAL A 373 -4.71 -7.44 -3.62
N LEU A 374 -5.20 -6.32 -4.18
CA LEU A 374 -6.53 -5.82 -3.85
C LEU A 374 -7.65 -6.72 -4.39
N HIS A 375 -7.71 -6.96 -5.69
CA HIS A 375 -8.79 -7.69 -6.34
C HIS A 375 -8.64 -9.20 -6.26
N GLN A 376 -7.41 -9.74 -6.32
CA GLN A 376 -7.20 -11.19 -6.25
C GLN A 376 -7.17 -11.69 -4.81
N LEU A 377 -6.41 -11.05 -3.91
CA LEU A 377 -6.29 -11.51 -2.52
C LEU A 377 -7.43 -10.99 -1.65
N TYR A 378 -7.54 -9.67 -1.42
CA TYR A 378 -8.51 -9.14 -0.46
C TYR A 378 -9.96 -9.28 -0.93
N GLN A 379 -10.29 -8.79 -2.13
CA GLN A 379 -11.63 -8.89 -2.73
C GLN A 379 -11.90 -10.24 -3.44
N GLY A 380 -10.93 -11.16 -3.39
CA GLY A 380 -11.07 -12.53 -3.90
C GLY A 380 -10.94 -13.55 -2.77
N ILE A 381 -9.71 -14.01 -2.53
CA ILE A 381 -9.43 -15.12 -1.61
C ILE A 381 -9.90 -14.83 -0.17
N ILE A 382 -9.55 -13.67 0.41
CA ILE A 382 -9.90 -13.33 1.80
C ILE A 382 -11.42 -13.16 1.96
N LYS A 383 -12.08 -12.52 1.00
CA LYS A 383 -13.55 -12.43 0.97
C LYS A 383 -14.20 -13.82 1.08
N HIS A 384 -13.71 -14.78 0.29
CA HIS A 384 -14.20 -16.15 0.35
C HIS A 384 -13.83 -16.84 1.67
N LEU A 385 -12.59 -16.66 2.15
CA LEU A 385 -12.14 -17.24 3.41
C LEU A 385 -12.99 -16.79 4.60
N ILE A 386 -13.32 -15.50 4.68
CA ILE A 386 -14.21 -14.96 5.74
C ILE A 386 -15.58 -15.63 5.67
N SER A 387 -16.15 -15.76 4.47
CA SER A 387 -17.43 -16.45 4.27
C SER A 387 -17.37 -17.91 4.70
N TRP A 388 -16.31 -18.64 4.33
CA TRP A 388 -16.15 -20.04 4.70
C TRP A 388 -15.96 -20.22 6.22
N VAL A 389 -15.11 -19.39 6.83
CA VAL A 389 -14.88 -19.40 8.28
C VAL A 389 -16.17 -19.07 9.05
N THR A 390 -16.94 -18.11 8.57
CA THR A 390 -18.22 -17.74 9.18
C THR A 390 -19.20 -18.92 9.14
N ALA A 391 -19.28 -19.63 8.00
CA ALA A 391 -20.09 -20.84 7.87
C ALA A 391 -19.58 -21.99 8.77
N CYS A 392 -18.25 -22.15 8.94
CA CYS A 392 -17.68 -23.17 9.83
C CYS A 392 -18.03 -22.94 11.30
N CYS A 393 -17.95 -21.69 11.75
CA CYS A 393 -17.87 -21.32 13.16
C CYS A 393 -19.17 -20.75 13.73
N GLY A 394 -20.13 -20.37 12.87
CA GLY A 394 -21.37 -19.72 13.25
C GLY A 394 -21.25 -18.20 13.35
N GLU A 395 -22.23 -17.49 12.78
CA GLU A 395 -22.25 -16.02 12.70
C GLU A 395 -22.23 -15.36 14.09
N ASP A 396 -23.07 -15.83 15.00
CA ASP A 396 -23.22 -15.27 16.35
C ASP A 396 -21.92 -15.32 17.16
N GLU A 397 -21.18 -16.43 17.05
CA GLU A 397 -19.93 -16.65 17.79
C GLU A 397 -18.80 -15.80 17.19
N ILE A 398 -18.69 -15.73 15.86
CA ILE A 398 -17.73 -14.85 15.18
C ILE A 398 -17.95 -13.40 15.60
N ASP A 399 -19.19 -12.93 15.57
CA ASP A 399 -19.53 -11.57 15.97
C ASP A 399 -19.33 -11.33 17.47
N ALA A 400 -19.61 -12.34 18.31
CA ALA A 400 -19.33 -12.27 19.74
C ALA A 400 -17.82 -12.05 20.00
N ARG A 401 -16.94 -12.76 19.31
CA ARG A 401 -15.49 -12.63 19.49
C ARG A 401 -14.95 -11.32 18.93
N CYS A 402 -15.39 -10.90 17.76
CA CYS A 402 -15.04 -9.61 17.16
C CYS A 402 -15.31 -8.44 18.12
N ARG A 403 -16.46 -8.45 18.80
CA ARG A 403 -16.87 -7.41 19.77
C ARG A 403 -16.00 -7.35 21.04
N ARG A 404 -15.24 -8.40 21.31
CA ARG A 404 -14.45 -8.59 22.54
C ARG A 404 -12.96 -8.43 22.32
N LEU A 405 -12.53 -8.08 21.10
CA LEU A 405 -11.13 -7.78 20.83
C LEU A 405 -10.73 -6.46 21.52
N PRO A 406 -9.54 -6.39 22.17
CA PRO A 406 -9.07 -5.15 22.76
C PRO A 406 -8.66 -4.13 21.69
N PRO A 407 -8.69 -2.83 21.99
CA PRO A 407 -8.22 -1.80 21.07
C PRO A 407 -6.71 -1.89 20.85
N ASN A 408 -6.26 -1.57 19.64
CA ASN A 408 -4.87 -1.32 19.29
C ASN A 408 -4.81 -0.31 18.12
N HIS A 409 -3.71 0.44 17.95
CA HIS A 409 -3.59 1.40 16.85
C HIS A 409 -3.77 0.77 15.46
N ASN A 410 -3.21 -0.42 15.29
CA ASN A 410 -3.19 -1.13 14.00
C ASN A 410 -4.41 -2.02 13.78
N MET A 411 -5.45 -1.93 14.62
CA MET A 411 -6.64 -2.76 14.52
C MET A 411 -7.93 -1.96 14.63
N ARG A 412 -8.84 -2.20 13.69
CA ARG A 412 -10.22 -1.74 13.76
C ARG A 412 -11.04 -2.66 14.66
N ILE A 413 -11.78 -2.07 15.60
CA ILE A 413 -12.75 -2.80 16.42
C ILE A 413 -14.11 -2.83 15.71
N PHE A 414 -14.66 -4.02 15.54
CA PHE A 414 -15.97 -4.25 14.96
C PHE A 414 -17.01 -4.48 16.07
N MET A 415 -17.50 -3.38 16.66
CA MET A 415 -18.43 -3.41 17.82
C MET A 415 -19.80 -4.03 17.53
N LYS A 416 -20.15 -4.22 16.26
CA LYS A 416 -21.36 -4.94 15.82
C LYS A 416 -21.05 -6.28 15.15
N GLY A 417 -19.80 -6.75 15.23
CA GLY A 417 -19.36 -7.90 14.46
C GLY A 417 -19.06 -7.59 12.98
N ILE A 418 -18.83 -8.64 12.19
CA ILE A 418 -18.43 -8.54 10.78
C ILE A 418 -19.46 -9.15 9.82
N THR A 419 -20.37 -10.00 10.30
CA THR A 419 -21.33 -10.72 9.43
C THR A 419 -22.39 -9.80 8.83
N GLY A 420 -22.82 -8.78 9.58
CA GLY A 420 -23.79 -7.78 9.11
C GLY A 420 -23.22 -6.71 8.16
N LEU A 421 -21.94 -6.78 7.76
CA LEU A 421 -21.34 -5.78 6.88
C LEU A 421 -21.73 -6.00 5.42
N SER A 422 -22.27 -4.97 4.78
CA SER A 422 -22.56 -4.98 3.33
C SER A 422 -21.53 -4.16 2.56
N ARG A 423 -21.15 -4.61 1.34
CA ARG A 423 -20.21 -3.90 0.44
C ARG A 423 -18.83 -3.67 1.09
N VAL A 424 -18.30 -4.72 1.72
CA VAL A 424 -17.00 -4.71 2.42
C VAL A 424 -15.86 -4.36 1.47
N THR A 425 -15.11 -3.31 1.82
CA THR A 425 -14.00 -2.79 1.02
C THR A 425 -12.71 -3.60 1.21
N GLY A 426 -11.73 -3.46 0.31
CA GLY A 426 -10.43 -4.15 0.44
C GLY A 426 -9.71 -3.80 1.74
N ARG A 427 -9.79 -2.53 2.16
CA ARG A 427 -9.29 -2.05 3.45
C ARG A 427 -9.97 -2.74 4.64
N GLU A 428 -11.26 -3.04 4.55
CA GLU A 428 -11.96 -3.77 5.61
C GLU A 428 -11.57 -5.24 5.66
N HIS A 429 -11.40 -5.89 4.50
CA HIS A 429 -10.84 -7.25 4.44
C HIS A 429 -9.41 -7.32 5.01
N ASP A 430 -8.55 -6.33 4.74
CA ASP A 430 -7.24 -6.20 5.40
C ASP A 430 -7.40 -6.14 6.94
N GLN A 431 -8.29 -5.29 7.44
CA GLN A 431 -8.53 -5.18 8.89
C GLN A 431 -9.04 -6.48 9.51
N ILE A 432 -9.91 -7.22 8.82
CA ILE A 432 -10.43 -8.52 9.30
C ILE A 432 -9.32 -9.58 9.31
N SER A 433 -8.45 -9.58 8.29
CA SER A 433 -7.33 -10.53 8.17
C SER A 433 -6.37 -10.48 9.37
N ARG A 434 -6.23 -9.31 10.00
CA ARG A 434 -5.37 -9.09 11.17
C ARG A 434 -5.81 -9.84 12.42
N PHE A 435 -7.06 -10.30 12.51
CA PHE A 435 -7.58 -11.02 13.68
C PHE A 435 -8.36 -12.30 13.36
N LEU A 436 -8.64 -12.60 12.08
CA LEU A 436 -9.46 -13.73 11.66
C LEU A 436 -8.99 -15.06 12.28
N LEU A 437 -7.68 -15.35 12.23
CA LEU A 437 -7.13 -16.55 12.85
C LEU A 437 -7.30 -16.53 14.37
N GLY A 438 -7.12 -15.38 15.00
CA GLY A 438 -7.22 -15.22 16.45
C GLY A 438 -8.62 -15.48 17.00
N ILE A 439 -9.66 -15.11 16.26
CA ILE A 439 -11.04 -15.33 16.70
C ILE A 439 -11.53 -16.76 16.47
N ILE A 440 -10.91 -17.55 15.59
CA ILE A 440 -11.33 -18.94 15.40
C ILE A 440 -10.64 -19.94 16.33
N ILE A 441 -9.59 -19.52 17.05
CA ILE A 441 -8.87 -20.40 17.96
C ILE A 441 -9.79 -20.86 19.10
N ASP A 442 -9.67 -22.14 19.44
CA ASP A 442 -10.49 -22.86 20.43
C ASP A 442 -11.97 -23.05 20.06
N ILE A 443 -12.42 -22.64 18.86
CA ILE A 443 -13.78 -22.96 18.38
C ILE A 443 -13.91 -24.48 18.17
N ARG A 444 -15.05 -25.03 18.58
CA ARG A 444 -15.41 -26.43 18.30
C ARG A 444 -16.11 -26.50 16.95
N LEU A 445 -15.55 -27.31 16.05
CA LEU A 445 -16.19 -27.58 14.76
C LEU A 445 -17.35 -28.58 14.93
N PRO A 446 -18.34 -28.53 14.01
CA PRO A 446 -19.34 -29.58 13.89
C PRO A 446 -18.71 -30.97 13.72
N ASN A 447 -19.46 -32.01 14.07
CA ASN A 447 -19.10 -33.42 13.86
C ASN A 447 -17.77 -33.85 14.51
N SER A 448 -17.30 -33.13 15.53
CA SER A 448 -16.02 -33.39 16.21
C SER A 448 -14.80 -33.40 15.29
N LEU A 449 -14.89 -32.73 14.13
CA LEU A 449 -13.75 -32.61 13.21
C LEU A 449 -12.60 -31.82 13.87
N SER A 450 -11.37 -32.23 13.55
CA SER A 450 -10.18 -31.56 14.09
C SER A 450 -10.10 -30.11 13.61
N PRO A 451 -10.09 -29.13 14.53
CA PRO A 451 -9.98 -27.72 14.15
C PRO A 451 -8.58 -27.36 13.63
N LEU A 452 -7.59 -28.27 13.79
CA LEU A 452 -6.23 -28.08 13.30
C LEU A 452 -6.18 -27.86 11.79
N ARG A 453 -6.98 -28.61 11.01
CA ARG A 453 -7.06 -28.43 9.54
C ARG A 453 -7.63 -27.06 9.18
N LEU A 454 -8.63 -26.59 9.93
CA LEU A 454 -9.16 -25.24 9.74
C LEU A 454 -8.09 -24.18 10.05
N TYR A 455 -7.38 -24.31 11.17
CA TYR A 455 -6.33 -23.36 11.56
C TYR A 455 -5.22 -23.31 10.52
N ASN A 456 -4.74 -24.46 10.05
CA ASN A 456 -3.71 -24.54 9.02
C ASN A 456 -4.18 -23.94 7.68
N ALA A 457 -5.42 -24.22 7.26
CA ALA A 457 -5.96 -23.66 6.03
C ALA A 457 -6.07 -22.13 6.11
N VAL A 458 -6.64 -21.60 7.19
CA VAL A 458 -6.78 -20.15 7.40
C VAL A 458 -5.41 -19.49 7.55
N ARG A 459 -4.50 -20.09 8.31
CA ARG A 459 -3.12 -19.62 8.48
C ARG A 459 -2.38 -19.58 7.14
N GLY A 460 -2.44 -20.64 6.34
CA GLY A 460 -1.74 -20.71 5.05
C GLY A 460 -2.11 -19.55 4.12
N ILE A 461 -3.41 -19.24 4.00
CA ILE A 461 -3.86 -18.08 3.22
C ILE A 461 -3.40 -16.76 3.84
N LEU A 462 -3.53 -16.59 5.15
CA LEU A 462 -3.11 -15.35 5.80
C LEU A 462 -1.60 -15.13 5.66
N ASP A 463 -0.78 -16.16 5.88
CA ASP A 463 0.68 -16.10 5.71
C ASP A 463 1.05 -15.76 4.26
N PHE A 464 0.40 -16.42 3.28
CA PHE A 464 0.57 -16.10 1.88
C PHE A 464 0.26 -14.62 1.59
N VAL A 465 -0.85 -14.10 2.10
CA VAL A 465 -1.25 -12.70 1.89
C VAL A 465 -0.24 -11.72 2.50
N TYR A 466 0.30 -12.01 3.69
CA TYR A 466 1.32 -11.14 4.30
C TYR A 466 2.65 -11.20 3.56
N LEU A 467 3.10 -12.39 3.18
CA LEU A 467 4.32 -12.60 2.41
C LEU A 467 4.22 -11.96 1.03
N ALA A 468 3.11 -12.11 0.32
CA ALA A 468 2.89 -11.49 -0.99
C ALA A 468 2.98 -9.95 -0.97
N GLN A 469 2.85 -9.32 0.21
CA GLN A 469 2.94 -7.88 0.41
C GLN A 469 4.31 -7.41 0.90
N TYR A 470 5.30 -8.31 0.99
CA TYR A 470 6.65 -7.91 1.35
C TYR A 470 7.20 -6.91 0.32
N PRO A 471 7.88 -5.84 0.77
CA PRO A 471 8.45 -4.85 -0.14
C PRO A 471 9.72 -5.36 -0.84
N MET A 472 10.22 -6.55 -0.48
CA MET A 472 11.32 -7.24 -1.15
C MET A 472 11.23 -8.73 -0.86
N HIS A 473 11.79 -9.53 -1.75
CA HIS A 473 11.86 -10.97 -1.60
C HIS A 473 13.25 -11.49 -1.92
N THR A 474 13.71 -12.44 -1.11
CA THR A 474 14.75 -13.40 -1.48
C THR A 474 14.12 -14.71 -1.93
N ASP A 475 14.90 -15.60 -2.53
CA ASP A 475 14.43 -16.94 -2.90
C ASP A 475 13.85 -17.71 -1.69
N GLU A 476 14.40 -17.49 -0.49
CA GLU A 476 13.88 -18.07 0.76
C GLU A 476 12.48 -17.53 1.11
N THR A 477 12.28 -16.21 1.07
CA THR A 477 10.94 -15.65 1.35
C THR A 477 9.91 -16.02 0.29
N LEU A 478 10.33 -16.26 -0.96
CA LEU A 478 9.46 -16.79 -2.01
C LEU A 478 9.07 -18.24 -1.72
N ARG A 479 10.02 -19.07 -1.30
CA ARG A 479 9.74 -20.45 -0.84
C ARG A 479 8.75 -20.46 0.32
N LEU A 480 8.93 -19.60 1.33
CA LEU A 480 7.99 -19.46 2.44
C LEU A 480 6.58 -19.07 1.96
N MET A 481 6.47 -18.23 0.93
CA MET A 481 5.19 -17.84 0.35
C MET A 481 4.52 -19.04 -0.36
N ASP A 482 5.27 -19.79 -1.16
CA ASP A 482 4.78 -20.99 -1.84
C ASP A 482 4.39 -22.09 -0.83
N GLU A 483 5.12 -22.23 0.28
CA GLU A 483 4.79 -23.16 1.37
C GLU A 483 3.54 -22.76 2.15
N ALA A 484 3.32 -21.46 2.35
CA ALA A 484 2.09 -20.95 2.96
C ALA A 484 0.86 -21.30 2.10
N LEU A 485 0.96 -21.15 0.77
CA LEU A 485 -0.08 -21.58 -0.15
C LEU A 485 -0.27 -23.10 -0.13
N GLY A 486 0.83 -23.87 -0.14
CA GLY A 486 0.81 -25.33 -0.01
C GLY A 486 0.08 -25.80 1.24
N THR A 487 0.37 -25.17 2.39
CA THR A 487 -0.32 -25.44 3.67
C THR A 487 -1.83 -25.29 3.53
N PHE A 488 -2.31 -24.26 2.80
CA PHE A 488 -3.75 -24.13 2.53
C PHE A 488 -4.26 -25.30 1.68
N HIS A 489 -3.59 -25.65 0.59
CA HIS A 489 -4.03 -26.71 -0.31
C HIS A 489 -4.07 -28.11 0.33
N GLU A 490 -3.15 -28.41 1.25
CA GLU A 490 -3.15 -29.64 2.04
C GLU A 490 -4.33 -29.73 3.02
N ASN A 491 -4.85 -28.59 3.47
CA ASN A 491 -5.82 -28.54 4.57
C ASN A 491 -7.24 -28.11 4.15
N LYS A 492 -7.40 -27.45 3.00
CA LYS A 492 -8.68 -26.86 2.53
C LYS A 492 -9.83 -27.84 2.39
N GLN A 493 -9.55 -29.13 2.27
CA GLN A 493 -10.56 -30.19 2.22
C GLN A 493 -11.49 -30.15 3.45
N ILE A 494 -11.06 -29.55 4.56
CA ILE A 494 -11.92 -29.30 5.73
C ILE A 494 -13.22 -28.55 5.39
N PHE A 495 -13.19 -27.62 4.43
CA PHE A 495 -14.40 -26.90 4.02
C PHE A 495 -15.34 -27.75 3.17
N VAL A 496 -14.82 -28.78 2.49
CA VAL A 496 -15.64 -29.75 1.75
C VAL A 496 -16.24 -30.76 2.72
N ASP A 497 -15.45 -31.24 3.67
CA ASP A 497 -15.89 -32.20 4.69
C ASP A 497 -16.99 -31.60 5.60
N LEU A 498 -17.00 -30.27 5.76
CA LEU A 498 -18.05 -29.51 6.45
C LEU A 498 -19.26 -29.15 5.55
N GLY A 499 -19.26 -29.53 4.26
CA GLY A 499 -20.32 -29.22 3.32
C GLY A 499 -20.40 -27.75 2.86
N ILE A 500 -19.36 -26.96 3.10
CA ILE A 500 -19.32 -25.52 2.80
C ILE A 500 -18.94 -25.28 1.32
N ARG A 501 -18.17 -26.19 0.73
CA ARG A 501 -17.69 -26.12 -0.66
C ARG A 501 -17.76 -27.49 -1.33
N SER A 502 -17.97 -27.50 -2.64
CA SER A 502 -17.85 -28.67 -3.51
C SER A 502 -16.46 -28.83 -4.14
N ASP A 503 -15.77 -27.71 -4.36
CA ASP A 503 -14.50 -27.62 -5.08
C ASP A 503 -13.73 -26.36 -4.68
N PHE A 504 -12.61 -26.08 -5.35
CA PHE A 504 -11.85 -24.83 -5.21
C PHE A 504 -11.45 -24.25 -6.56
N ASN A 505 -12.29 -24.42 -7.58
CA ASN A 505 -12.03 -24.03 -8.96
C ASN A 505 -12.20 -22.51 -9.17
N LEU A 506 -11.42 -21.75 -8.41
CA LEU A 506 -11.48 -20.30 -8.34
C LEU A 506 -10.24 -19.71 -9.05
N PRO A 507 -10.40 -18.98 -10.17
CA PRO A 507 -9.25 -18.42 -10.88
C PRO A 507 -8.33 -17.56 -10.01
N LYS A 508 -8.91 -16.75 -9.11
CA LYS A 508 -8.15 -15.91 -8.17
C LYS A 508 -7.31 -16.72 -7.18
N LEU A 509 -7.79 -17.89 -6.76
CA LEU A 509 -7.02 -18.79 -5.89
C LEU A 509 -5.91 -19.48 -6.69
N HIS A 510 -6.22 -20.01 -7.88
CA HIS A 510 -5.22 -20.64 -8.74
C HIS A 510 -4.06 -19.69 -9.06
N ASN A 511 -4.38 -18.42 -9.36
CA ASN A 511 -3.39 -17.39 -9.67
C ASN A 511 -2.41 -17.13 -8.52
N ALA A 512 -2.75 -17.45 -7.27
CA ALA A 512 -1.83 -17.36 -6.15
C ALA A 512 -0.54 -18.18 -6.40
N SER A 513 -0.66 -19.31 -7.11
CA SER A 513 0.46 -20.19 -7.47
C SER A 513 1.46 -19.54 -8.42
N HIS A 514 1.10 -18.43 -9.08
CA HIS A 514 1.98 -17.72 -10.01
C HIS A 514 2.70 -16.53 -9.36
N TYR A 515 2.38 -16.15 -8.12
CA TYR A 515 2.93 -14.95 -7.47
C TYR A 515 4.46 -14.99 -7.41
N SER A 516 5.04 -16.10 -6.97
CA SER A 516 6.49 -16.27 -6.85
C SER A 516 7.21 -16.03 -8.19
N ALA A 517 6.73 -16.66 -9.26
CA ALA A 517 7.26 -16.47 -10.61
C ALA A 517 7.14 -15.02 -11.10
N PHE A 518 5.99 -14.37 -10.88
CA PHE A 518 5.79 -12.97 -11.27
C PHE A 518 6.66 -12.00 -10.48
N ILE A 519 6.87 -12.25 -9.19
CA ILE A 519 7.78 -11.43 -8.36
C ILE A 519 9.21 -11.52 -8.88
N GLN A 520 9.66 -12.72 -9.26
CA GLN A 520 10.98 -12.88 -9.88
C GLN A 520 11.07 -12.17 -11.23
N LEU A 521 9.99 -12.07 -12.00
CA LEU A 521 9.98 -11.40 -13.30
C LEU A 521 9.97 -9.88 -13.19
N PHE A 522 9.10 -9.31 -12.36
CA PHE A 522 8.79 -7.87 -12.37
C PHE A 522 9.04 -7.16 -11.03
N GLY A 523 9.55 -7.86 -10.01
CA GLY A 523 9.64 -7.33 -8.64
C GLY A 523 8.34 -7.55 -7.85
N THR A 524 8.32 -7.07 -6.61
CA THR A 524 7.24 -7.32 -5.63
C THR A 524 5.88 -6.75 -6.07
N THR A 525 4.79 -7.27 -5.49
CA THR A 525 3.40 -6.96 -5.91
C THR A 525 2.98 -5.49 -5.73
N ASP A 526 3.67 -4.75 -4.87
CA ASP A 526 3.47 -3.32 -4.67
C ASP A 526 4.06 -2.46 -5.82
N ASN A 527 4.61 -3.10 -6.86
CA ASN A 527 4.88 -2.50 -8.17
C ASN A 527 3.62 -2.40 -9.05
N THR A 528 2.63 -3.28 -8.85
CA THR A 528 1.55 -3.56 -9.81
C THR A 528 0.18 -3.67 -9.15
N ASN A 529 0.02 -3.17 -7.93
CA ASN A 529 -1.25 -3.21 -7.20
C ASN A 529 -2.25 -2.15 -7.71
N THR A 530 -3.50 -2.55 -7.91
CA THR A 530 -4.61 -1.70 -8.39
C THR A 530 -5.11 -0.66 -7.39
N GLU A 531 -4.73 -0.76 -6.10
CA GLU A 531 -5.11 0.23 -5.07
C GLU A 531 -4.73 1.68 -5.49
N TYR A 532 -3.60 1.83 -6.17
CA TYR A 532 -3.12 3.14 -6.62
C TYR A 532 -3.99 3.70 -7.77
N THR A 533 -4.41 2.84 -8.69
CA THR A 533 -5.22 3.23 -9.85
C THR A 533 -6.67 3.47 -9.45
N GLU A 534 -7.21 2.74 -8.49
CA GLU A 534 -8.50 3.04 -7.86
C GLU A 534 -8.53 4.44 -7.22
N ARG A 535 -7.46 4.82 -6.53
CA ARG A 535 -7.34 6.17 -5.96
C ARG A 535 -7.34 7.23 -7.06
N LEU A 536 -6.66 6.96 -8.18
CA LEU A 536 -6.65 7.83 -9.36
C LEU A 536 -8.02 7.88 -10.05
N HIS A 537 -8.82 6.81 -10.02
CA HIS A 537 -10.19 6.82 -10.56
C HIS A 537 -11.09 7.83 -9.85
N ILE A 538 -10.90 8.01 -8.53
CA ILE A 538 -11.64 9.04 -7.77
C ILE A 538 -11.29 10.43 -8.33
N ASP A 539 -10.00 10.77 -8.38
CA ASP A 539 -9.54 12.12 -8.71
C ASP A 539 -9.66 12.48 -10.20
N LEU A 540 -9.56 11.49 -11.09
CA LEU A 540 -9.40 11.66 -12.54
C LEU A 540 -10.58 11.14 -13.37
N ALA A 541 -11.49 10.32 -12.83
CA ALA A 541 -12.61 9.76 -13.59
C ALA A 541 -13.99 10.04 -12.98
N LYS A 542 -14.14 10.03 -11.65
CA LYS A 542 -15.47 10.19 -11.00
C LYS A 542 -15.92 11.65 -10.87
N ASP A 543 -14.99 12.59 -10.73
CA ASP A 543 -15.30 14.02 -10.56
C ASP A 543 -15.44 14.79 -11.90
N ALA A 544 -15.30 14.12 -13.05
CA ALA A 544 -15.10 14.76 -14.35
C ALA A 544 -16.20 14.39 -15.37
N MET A 545 -16.85 15.39 -16.01
CA MET A 545 -18.05 15.20 -16.86
C MET A 545 -17.88 15.68 -18.32
N SER A 546 -18.38 14.86 -19.28
CA SER A 546 -18.62 15.12 -20.74
C SER A 546 -17.39 15.39 -21.61
N SER A 547 -17.52 15.69 -22.92
CA SER A 547 -16.40 16.03 -23.83
C SER A 547 -15.52 17.22 -23.35
N ARG A 548 -16.01 18.03 -22.40
CA ARG A 548 -15.24 19.05 -21.66
C ARG A 548 -14.37 18.47 -20.52
N MET A 549 -14.45 17.16 -20.26
CA MET A 549 -13.78 16.39 -19.19
C MET A 549 -12.26 16.40 -19.35
N THR A 550 -11.77 16.11 -20.55
CA THR A 550 -10.33 16.03 -20.84
C THR A 550 -9.69 17.41 -20.64
N LEU A 551 -10.31 18.46 -21.14
CA LEU A 551 -9.85 19.84 -20.99
C LEU A 551 -9.90 20.32 -19.53
N TRP A 552 -10.95 19.95 -18.78
CA TRP A 552 -11.01 20.22 -17.34
C TRP A 552 -9.87 19.53 -16.58
N LEU A 553 -9.59 18.27 -16.92
CA LEU A 553 -8.52 17.48 -16.32
C LEU A 553 -7.14 18.10 -16.61
N GLU A 554 -6.88 18.46 -17.86
CA GLU A 554 -5.64 19.13 -18.28
C GLU A 554 -5.41 20.43 -17.50
N ARG A 555 -6.45 21.26 -17.34
CA ARG A 555 -6.36 22.49 -16.53
C ARG A 555 -6.02 22.19 -15.08
N LYS A 556 -6.65 21.18 -14.47
CA LYS A 556 -6.35 20.74 -13.10
C LYS A 556 -4.91 20.22 -12.97
N GLU A 557 -4.42 19.49 -13.96
CA GLU A 557 -3.04 19.03 -14.03
C GLU A 557 -2.05 20.22 -14.08
N LYS A 558 -2.30 21.18 -14.99
CA LYS A 558 -1.53 22.42 -15.16
C LYS A 558 -1.47 23.27 -13.89
N VAL A 559 -2.63 23.56 -13.27
CA VAL A 559 -2.71 24.33 -12.03
C VAL A 559 -1.85 23.71 -10.93
N VAL A 560 -1.99 22.42 -10.67
CA VAL A 560 -1.20 21.79 -9.61
C VAL A 560 0.28 21.69 -9.96
N ARG A 561 0.65 21.56 -11.24
CA ARG A 561 2.05 21.64 -11.67
C ARG A 561 2.61 23.03 -11.37
N HIS A 562 1.85 24.07 -11.70
CA HIS A 562 2.23 25.46 -11.43
C HIS A 562 2.33 25.77 -9.93
N ARG A 563 1.44 25.22 -9.08
CA ARG A 563 1.56 25.31 -7.61
C ARG A 563 2.94 24.84 -7.12
N LYS A 564 3.40 23.68 -7.62
CA LYS A 564 4.70 23.12 -7.23
C LYS A 564 5.86 23.99 -7.75
N TYR A 565 5.70 24.61 -8.91
CA TYR A 565 6.66 25.58 -9.46
C TYR A 565 6.77 26.83 -8.58
N ILE A 566 5.64 27.44 -8.23
CA ILE A 566 5.58 28.60 -7.34
C ILE A 566 6.26 28.28 -6.01
N GLN A 567 5.91 27.15 -5.38
CA GLN A 567 6.49 26.75 -4.10
C GLN A 567 8.02 26.65 -4.19
N TRP A 568 8.54 26.01 -5.23
CA TRP A 568 9.99 25.91 -5.42
C TRP A 568 10.68 27.27 -5.64
N LYS A 569 10.05 28.20 -6.39
CA LYS A 569 10.58 29.58 -6.52
C LYS A 569 10.61 30.27 -5.16
N LEU A 570 9.55 30.11 -4.37
CA LEU A 570 9.45 30.67 -3.01
C LEU A 570 10.45 30.05 -2.03
N ASP A 571 10.80 28.79 -2.21
CA ASP A 571 11.80 28.07 -1.40
C ASP A 571 13.25 28.44 -1.78
N GLY A 572 13.46 29.41 -2.68
CA GLY A 572 14.79 29.88 -3.09
C GLY A 572 15.43 29.01 -4.18
N CYS A 573 14.63 28.35 -5.00
CA CYS A 573 15.08 27.50 -6.10
C CYS A 573 16.06 26.39 -5.66
N PRO A 574 15.73 25.60 -4.62
CA PRO A 574 16.67 24.62 -4.08
C PRO A 574 17.06 23.59 -5.15
N PRO A 575 18.33 23.14 -5.18
CA PRO A 575 18.74 22.07 -6.08
C PRO A 575 18.00 20.77 -5.75
N PRO A 576 17.88 19.84 -6.70
CA PRO A 576 17.29 18.54 -6.42
C PRO A 576 18.05 17.88 -5.26
N PRO A 577 17.33 17.29 -4.27
CA PRO A 577 17.97 16.69 -3.11
C PRO A 577 18.96 15.61 -3.57
N PRO A 578 20.14 15.50 -2.92
CA PRO A 578 21.11 14.48 -3.28
C PRO A 578 20.48 13.10 -3.18
N LEU A 579 20.91 12.21 -4.08
CA LEU A 579 20.67 10.76 -4.08
C LEU A 579 21.12 10.18 -2.73
N ALA A 580 20.29 10.29 -1.69
CA ALA A 580 20.47 9.47 -0.51
C ALA A 580 20.34 8.03 -0.98
N ASN A 581 21.25 7.16 -0.52
CA ASN A 581 21.15 5.72 -0.75
C ASN A 581 19.85 5.23 -0.09
N LEU A 582 18.76 5.31 -0.85
CA LEU A 582 17.43 4.85 -0.51
C LEU A 582 17.45 3.34 -0.62
N HIS A 583 18.14 2.68 0.30
CA HIS A 583 18.13 1.23 0.35
C HIS A 583 16.69 0.81 0.66
N PRO A 584 16.07 -0.03 -0.18
CA PRO A 584 14.80 -0.64 0.17
C PRO A 584 15.03 -1.43 1.47
N GLY A 585 14.15 -1.25 2.46
CA GLY A 585 14.20 -1.96 3.74
C GLY A 585 12.86 -2.66 4.00
N VAL A 586 12.89 -3.90 4.50
CA VAL A 586 11.66 -4.60 4.96
C VAL A 586 11.14 -3.96 6.24
N VAL A 587 12.06 -3.50 7.10
CA VAL A 587 11.81 -2.93 8.42
C VAL A 587 12.36 -1.53 8.44
N TYR A 588 11.48 -0.53 8.37
CA TYR A 588 11.89 0.83 8.67
C TYR A 588 11.97 1.04 10.18
N GLU A 589 13.01 1.74 10.62
CA GLU A 589 13.17 2.09 12.02
C GLU A 589 11.96 2.88 12.53
N ARG A 590 11.52 2.55 13.75
CA ARG A 590 10.43 3.23 14.44
C ARG A 590 11.01 4.20 15.45
N ASN A 591 10.92 5.49 15.12
CA ASN A 591 11.38 6.58 15.97
C ASN A 591 10.33 6.90 17.04
N LEU A 592 10.78 6.99 18.29
CA LEU A 592 9.92 7.37 19.41
C LEU A 592 9.61 8.88 19.35
N LEU A 593 8.33 9.24 19.31
CA LEU A 593 7.84 10.62 19.34
C LEU A 593 6.95 10.86 20.57
N MET A 594 7.42 11.70 21.48
CA MET A 594 6.68 12.13 22.67
C MET A 594 6.17 13.57 22.53
N ALA A 595 5.02 13.86 23.14
CA ALA A 595 4.51 15.23 23.18
C ALA A 595 5.42 16.13 24.03
N LYS A 596 5.66 17.36 23.56
CA LYS A 596 6.48 18.36 24.28
C LYS A 596 5.92 18.70 25.66
N TYR A 597 4.59 18.70 25.81
CA TYR A 597 3.90 19.03 27.05
C TYR A 597 3.07 17.84 27.54
N PRO A 598 3.01 17.60 28.87
CA PRO A 598 2.17 16.55 29.44
C PRO A 598 0.70 16.83 29.20
N THR A 599 -0.10 15.77 29.04
CA THR A 599 -1.56 15.88 28.96
C THR A 599 -2.14 16.42 30.26
N LEU A 600 -1.60 15.98 31.40
CA LEU A 600 -1.94 16.49 32.72
C LEU A 600 -0.66 16.91 33.45
N LYS A 601 -0.56 18.20 33.81
CA LYS A 601 0.66 18.78 34.40
C LYS A 601 1.03 18.22 35.78
N ALA A 602 0.02 17.86 36.59
CA ALA A 602 0.23 17.32 37.93
C ALA A 602 -0.90 16.35 38.31
N VAL A 603 -0.56 15.08 38.44
CA VAL A 603 -1.47 14.01 38.85
C VAL A 603 -0.96 13.41 40.16
N ARG A 604 -1.76 13.51 41.23
CA ARG A 604 -1.40 12.96 42.54
C ARG A 604 -1.24 11.45 42.48
N ILE A 605 -0.31 10.89 43.25
CA ILE A 605 -0.07 9.44 43.34
C ILE A 605 -1.36 8.68 43.70
N GLN A 606 -2.18 9.22 44.62
CA GLN A 606 -3.47 8.61 44.96
C GLN A 606 -4.40 8.46 43.75
N ARG A 607 -4.35 9.42 42.83
CA ARG A 607 -5.12 9.39 41.58
C ARG A 607 -4.53 8.40 40.58
N LEU A 608 -3.21 8.22 40.53
CA LEU A 608 -2.58 7.15 39.75
C LEU A 608 -3.03 5.76 40.22
N ILE A 609 -3.12 5.56 41.53
CA ILE A 609 -3.61 4.30 42.10
C ILE A 609 -5.07 4.09 41.74
N LYS A 610 -5.92 5.09 41.96
CA LYS A 610 -7.38 4.99 41.77
C LYS A 610 -7.79 4.90 40.30
N ASP A 611 -7.38 5.87 39.49
CA ASP A 611 -7.90 6.06 38.12
C ASP A 611 -7.10 5.26 37.08
N TYR A 612 -5.79 5.10 37.32
CA TYR A 612 -4.89 4.39 36.41
C TYR A 612 -4.57 2.98 36.90
N GLY A 613 -4.99 2.57 38.10
CA GLY A 613 -4.71 1.24 38.64
C GLY A 613 -3.24 0.99 39.00
N ALA A 614 -2.40 2.03 39.11
CA ALA A 614 -0.98 1.91 39.42
C ALA A 614 -0.74 1.68 40.92
N LYS A 615 -1.24 0.57 41.47
CA LYS A 615 -1.28 0.28 42.92
C LYS A 615 0.10 0.33 43.58
N SER A 616 1.10 -0.27 42.95
CA SER A 616 2.47 -0.34 43.48
C SER A 616 3.39 0.76 42.92
N PHE A 617 2.85 1.94 42.55
CA PHE A 617 3.62 3.00 41.90
C PHE A 617 4.85 3.43 42.71
N ARG A 618 4.69 3.61 44.03
CA ARG A 618 5.79 4.04 44.92
C ARG A 618 6.92 3.01 44.93
N ASP A 619 6.60 1.75 45.19
CA ASP A 619 7.57 0.66 45.25
C ASP A 619 8.26 0.43 43.91
N ALA A 620 7.50 0.51 42.80
CA ALA A 620 8.06 0.36 41.46
C ALA A 620 9.06 1.46 41.13
N LEU A 621 8.80 2.70 41.55
CA LEU A 621 9.69 3.83 41.31
C LEU A 621 10.95 3.75 42.17
N ALA A 622 10.80 3.36 43.44
CA ALA A 622 11.93 3.12 44.34
C ALA A 622 12.88 2.05 43.78
N ARG A 623 12.33 0.88 43.38
CA ARG A 623 13.12 -0.20 42.76
C ARG A 623 13.80 0.25 41.47
N PHE A 624 13.09 1.01 40.63
CA PHE A 624 13.66 1.54 39.40
C PHE A 624 14.83 2.48 39.67
N ALA A 625 14.65 3.46 40.56
CA ALA A 625 15.70 4.41 40.91
C ALA A 625 16.96 3.71 41.44
N ILE A 626 16.80 2.80 42.41
CA ILE A 626 17.92 2.06 43.01
C ILE A 626 18.66 1.23 41.95
N ARG A 627 17.92 0.48 41.13
CA ARG A 627 18.52 -0.37 40.08
C ARG A 627 19.18 0.44 38.98
N HIS A 628 18.58 1.57 38.59
CA HIS A 628 19.15 2.43 37.57
C HIS A 628 20.43 3.10 38.06
N SER A 629 20.49 3.45 39.34
CA SER A 629 21.69 4.01 39.95
C SER A 629 22.79 2.98 40.26
N GLN A 630 22.41 1.73 40.52
CA GLN A 630 23.34 0.65 40.86
C GLN A 630 22.95 -0.66 40.15
N PRO A 631 23.32 -0.82 38.87
CA PRO A 631 22.88 -1.95 38.05
C PRO A 631 23.35 -3.34 38.53
N THR A 632 24.43 -3.38 39.31
CA THR A 632 25.05 -4.61 39.82
C THR A 632 24.34 -5.23 41.02
N LEU A 633 23.42 -4.49 41.66
CA LEU A 633 22.70 -5.01 42.84
C LEU A 633 21.79 -6.18 42.49
N SER A 634 21.80 -7.20 43.35
CA SER A 634 20.86 -8.31 43.28
C SER A 634 19.43 -7.83 43.53
N ARG A 635 18.45 -8.64 43.08
CA ARG A 635 17.04 -8.32 43.29
C ARG A 635 16.67 -8.22 44.79
N ALA A 636 17.29 -9.03 45.64
CA ALA A 636 17.04 -9.02 47.08
C ALA A 636 17.52 -7.72 47.74
N GLU A 637 18.72 -7.24 47.34
CA GLU A 637 19.28 -5.98 47.84
C GLU A 637 18.44 -4.77 47.39
N VAL A 638 17.99 -4.76 46.13
CA VAL A 638 17.09 -3.71 45.64
C VAL A 638 15.77 -3.71 46.42
N ASP A 639 15.17 -4.87 46.65
CA ASP A 639 13.92 -4.99 47.42
C ASP A 639 14.11 -4.55 48.89
N ALA A 640 15.26 -4.82 49.50
CA ALA A 640 15.57 -4.38 50.87
C ALA A 640 15.72 -2.86 50.96
N ARG A 641 16.48 -2.25 50.05
CA ARG A 641 16.69 -0.79 50.00
C ARG A 641 15.42 -0.02 49.64
N ALA A 642 14.57 -0.58 48.78
CA ALA A 642 13.32 0.06 48.38
C ALA A 642 12.35 0.28 49.55
N ARG A 643 12.42 -0.52 50.63
CA ARG A 643 11.55 -0.37 51.82
C ARG A 643 11.77 0.95 52.57
N HIS A 644 12.97 1.51 52.47
CA HIS A 644 13.35 2.76 53.16
C HIS A 644 13.41 3.96 52.19
N PHE A 645 12.93 3.78 50.95
CA PHE A 645 13.02 4.79 49.91
C PHE A 645 11.88 5.81 50.02
N ASN A 646 12.21 7.05 50.37
CA ASN A 646 11.24 8.14 50.50
C ASN A 646 11.13 8.94 49.19
N LEU A 647 9.89 9.12 48.71
CA LEU A 647 9.61 9.94 47.54
C LEU A 647 9.39 11.40 47.93
N PRO A 648 10.19 12.36 47.43
CA PRO A 648 10.13 13.78 47.83
C PRO A 648 9.02 14.57 47.12
N PHE A 649 8.02 13.88 46.57
CA PHE A 649 6.90 14.49 45.85
C PHE A 649 5.64 13.61 45.96
N ASN A 650 4.49 14.20 45.65
CA ASN A 650 3.19 13.51 45.68
C ASN A 650 2.43 13.54 44.34
N ALA A 651 2.99 14.18 43.31
CA ALA A 651 2.38 14.29 41.99
C ALA A 651 3.43 14.26 40.87
N VAL A 652 3.03 13.75 39.70
CA VAL A 652 3.85 13.68 38.48
C VAL A 652 3.11 14.26 37.29
N ALA A 653 3.85 14.72 36.28
CA ALA A 653 3.28 15.07 35.00
C ALA A 653 2.96 13.79 34.21
N VAL A 654 1.75 13.68 33.63
CA VAL A 654 1.27 12.47 32.94
C VAL A 654 1.02 12.74 31.46
N TYR A 655 1.40 11.76 30.64
CA TYR A 655 1.23 11.70 29.20
C TYR A 655 0.29 10.54 28.86
N HIS A 656 -0.67 10.77 27.98
CA HIS A 656 -1.65 9.73 27.59
C HIS A 656 -1.36 9.06 26.25
N ARG A 657 -0.28 9.45 25.58
CA ARG A 657 0.12 8.90 24.29
C ARG A 657 1.63 8.72 24.16
N ILE A 658 2.02 7.59 23.58
CA ILE A 658 3.33 7.37 22.96
C ILE A 658 3.08 7.22 21.46
N LYS A 659 3.88 7.86 20.61
CA LYS A 659 3.78 7.72 19.15
C LYS A 659 5.08 7.14 18.60
N PHE A 660 4.97 6.34 17.55
CA PHE A 660 6.11 5.89 16.76
C PHE A 660 5.96 6.42 15.35
N THR A 661 7.05 6.95 14.82
CA THR A 661 7.12 7.48 13.47
C THR A 661 8.15 6.73 12.64
N THR A 662 7.98 6.79 11.33
CA THR A 662 8.95 6.29 10.38
C THR A 662 9.24 7.39 9.36
N PRO A 663 10.53 7.67 9.06
CA PRO A 663 10.90 8.61 8.01
C PRO A 663 10.36 8.14 6.67
N ASP A 664 9.79 9.04 5.88
CA ASP A 664 9.42 8.77 4.49
C ASP A 664 10.50 9.35 3.57
N PRO A 665 11.45 8.55 3.09
CA PRO A 665 12.65 9.09 2.47
C PRO A 665 12.39 9.49 0.99
N TYR A 666 11.16 9.30 0.48
CA TYR A 666 10.72 9.69 -0.86
C TYR A 666 9.73 10.88 -0.85
N ARG A 667 9.71 11.70 0.20
CA ARG A 667 9.02 13.01 0.20
C ARG A 667 10.07 14.13 0.14
N ALA A 668 10.03 14.93 -0.93
CA ALA A 668 10.78 16.19 -0.99
C ALA A 668 10.05 17.25 -0.14
N GLY A 669 10.79 17.91 0.76
CA GLY A 669 10.28 18.85 1.78
C GLY A 669 10.51 18.34 3.21
N ASP A 670 10.15 19.14 4.22
CA ASP A 670 10.25 18.78 5.64
C ASP A 670 9.83 17.32 5.85
N ILE A 671 10.73 16.52 6.42
CA ILE A 671 10.54 15.10 6.71
C ILE A 671 9.39 15.00 7.73
N VAL A 672 8.15 15.01 7.24
CA VAL A 672 6.98 14.77 8.08
C VAL A 672 6.88 13.26 8.26
N ASP A 673 7.61 12.81 9.27
CA ASP A 673 7.50 11.52 9.92
C ASP A 673 6.03 11.06 10.02
N SER A 674 5.70 9.96 9.35
CA SER A 674 4.35 9.41 9.41
C SER A 674 4.17 8.63 10.72
N ILE A 675 3.07 8.87 11.44
CA ILE A 675 2.75 8.08 12.63
C ILE A 675 2.32 6.68 12.17
N VAL A 676 3.15 5.68 12.47
CA VAL A 676 2.92 4.28 12.11
C VAL A 676 2.37 3.44 13.26
N ASP A 677 2.49 3.94 14.49
CA ASP A 677 1.95 3.28 15.69
C ASP A 677 1.72 4.27 16.83
N SER A 678 0.81 3.93 17.73
CA SER A 678 0.60 4.69 18.96
C SER A 678 0.08 3.82 20.10
N VAL A 679 0.51 4.17 21.32
CA VAL A 679 0.08 3.54 22.57
C VAL A 679 -0.80 4.53 23.31
N HIS A 680 -2.00 4.12 23.70
CA HIS A 680 -2.94 4.91 24.48
C HIS A 680 -2.94 4.49 25.96
N ILE A 681 -2.96 5.48 26.85
CA ILE A 681 -2.87 5.30 28.31
C ILE A 681 -3.88 6.25 28.99
N GLU A 682 -5.17 6.07 28.72
CA GLU A 682 -6.23 6.99 29.15
C GLU A 682 -7.13 6.32 30.21
N PRO A 683 -7.32 6.91 31.42
CA PRO A 683 -8.28 6.41 32.39
C PRO A 683 -9.72 6.66 31.91
N ALA A 684 -10.68 5.96 32.52
CA ALA A 684 -12.10 6.17 32.23
C ALA A 684 -12.50 7.62 32.51
N ARG A 685 -13.39 8.16 31.68
CA ARG A 685 -13.85 9.55 31.78
C ARG A 685 -15.31 9.68 31.39
N THR A 686 -15.99 10.69 31.94
CA THR A 686 -17.36 11.02 31.53
C THR A 686 -17.30 11.95 30.31
N GLY A 687 -17.83 11.49 29.18
CA GLY A 687 -18.07 12.30 27.99
C GLY A 687 -19.49 12.86 27.96
N THR A 688 -19.80 13.63 26.92
CA THR A 688 -21.14 14.19 26.67
C THR A 688 -22.22 13.12 26.47
N SER A 689 -21.85 11.95 25.97
CA SER A 689 -22.76 10.81 25.72
C SER A 689 -22.70 9.71 26.79
N GLY A 690 -22.02 9.94 27.92
CA GLY A 690 -21.91 8.99 29.03
C GLY A 690 -20.47 8.56 29.36
N LEU A 691 -20.33 7.45 30.09
CA LEU A 691 -19.03 6.94 30.53
C LEU A 691 -18.23 6.37 29.34
N ILE A 692 -17.06 6.94 29.09
CA ILE A 692 -16.05 6.40 28.16
C ILE A 692 -15.12 5.50 28.96
N PRO A 693 -15.05 4.19 28.67
CA PRO A 693 -14.15 3.27 29.35
C PRO A 693 -12.68 3.68 29.19
N GLY A 694 -11.85 3.34 30.18
CA GLY A 694 -10.41 3.56 30.10
C GLY A 694 -9.77 2.67 29.03
N ARG A 695 -8.66 3.15 28.46
CA ARG A 695 -7.86 2.44 27.46
C ARG A 695 -6.39 2.42 27.87
N PHE A 696 -5.87 1.22 28.09
CA PHE A 696 -4.49 0.98 28.50
C PHE A 696 -3.89 -0.07 27.57
N ASP A 697 -3.18 0.41 26.55
CA ASP A 697 -2.63 -0.43 25.48
C ASP A 697 -1.45 -1.29 25.98
N THR A 698 -1.24 -2.43 25.31
CA THR A 698 -0.11 -3.33 25.53
C THR A 698 1.06 -3.02 24.59
N VAL A 699 2.27 -3.25 25.06
CA VAL A 699 3.52 -2.87 24.38
C VAL A 699 4.58 -3.96 24.44
N LEU A 700 5.50 -3.93 23.48
CA LEU A 700 6.73 -4.74 23.46
C LEU A 700 7.88 -3.92 24.05
N ILE A 701 8.50 -4.44 25.11
CA ILE A 701 9.63 -3.80 25.81
C ILE A 701 10.88 -4.63 25.56
N ASN A 702 11.97 -3.96 25.15
CA ASN A 702 13.31 -4.53 25.06
C ASN A 702 13.97 -4.45 26.45
N ASP A 703 14.46 -5.57 26.96
CA ASP A 703 15.13 -5.64 28.27
C ASP A 703 16.60 -5.21 28.25
N GLY A 704 17.12 -4.84 27.08
CA GLY A 704 18.51 -4.49 26.80
C GLY A 704 19.22 -5.53 25.93
N THR A 705 18.64 -6.72 25.73
CA THR A 705 19.26 -7.81 24.97
C THR A 705 18.54 -8.16 23.67
N GLY A 706 17.41 -7.50 23.38
CA GLY A 706 16.60 -7.83 22.21
C GLY A 706 17.21 -7.36 20.89
N GLU A 707 17.23 -8.25 19.90
CA GLU A 707 17.72 -8.00 18.54
C GLU A 707 16.66 -7.32 17.65
N LEU A 708 16.97 -7.10 16.37
CA LEU A 708 16.04 -6.51 15.39
C LEU A 708 14.84 -7.43 15.09
N THR A 709 15.08 -8.75 15.13
CA THR A 709 14.09 -9.79 14.83
C THR A 709 14.03 -10.82 15.94
N GLY A 710 12.92 -11.54 16.05
CA GLY A 710 12.67 -12.53 17.08
C GLY A 710 12.13 -11.94 18.39
N VAL A 711 11.91 -12.82 19.36
CA VAL A 711 11.30 -12.51 20.66
C VAL A 711 12.29 -12.54 21.83
N ALA A 712 13.53 -12.99 21.60
CA ALA A 712 14.58 -13.02 22.60
C ALA A 712 14.90 -11.59 23.08
N GLY A 713 15.07 -11.41 24.39
CA GLY A 713 15.29 -10.08 24.99
C GLY A 713 14.07 -9.13 24.96
N TYR A 714 12.88 -9.65 24.60
CA TYR A 714 11.64 -8.89 24.60
C TYR A 714 10.62 -9.42 25.59
N ARG A 715 9.78 -8.52 26.10
CA ARG A 715 8.67 -8.86 26.97
C ARG A 715 7.47 -7.94 26.79
N ILE A 716 6.27 -8.49 26.93
CA ILE A 716 5.02 -7.74 26.81
C ILE A 716 4.61 -7.16 28.17
N ALA A 717 4.14 -5.92 28.16
CA ALA A 717 3.52 -5.29 29.30
C ALA A 717 2.31 -4.45 28.91
N GLN A 718 1.37 -4.25 29.84
CA GLN A 718 0.32 -3.25 29.70
C GLN A 718 0.79 -1.94 30.34
N VAL A 719 0.70 -0.82 29.61
CA VAL A 719 1.10 0.49 30.14
C VAL A 719 -0.05 1.11 30.90
N ARG A 720 0.15 1.43 32.19
CA ARG A 720 -0.89 2.07 33.01
C ARG A 720 -0.65 3.56 33.19
N VAL A 721 0.60 4.02 33.25
CA VAL A 721 0.94 5.45 33.38
C VAL A 721 2.19 5.76 32.59
N VAL A 722 2.20 6.84 31.82
CA VAL A 722 3.43 7.44 31.28
C VAL A 722 3.63 8.79 31.94
N PHE A 723 4.81 9.05 32.49
CA PHE A 723 5.06 10.23 33.30
C PHE A 723 6.49 10.76 33.17
N SER A 724 6.67 12.01 33.58
CA SER A 724 7.99 12.59 33.83
C SER A 724 8.08 13.04 35.30
N LEU A 725 9.29 12.97 35.85
CA LEU A 725 9.56 13.38 37.22
C LEU A 725 9.72 14.91 37.29
N PRO A 726 9.22 15.56 38.35
CA PRO A 726 9.58 16.96 38.62
C PRO A 726 11.10 17.12 38.67
N ARG A 727 11.65 18.19 38.07
CA ARG A 727 13.11 18.39 37.97
C ARG A 727 13.82 18.28 39.33
N ARG A 728 13.28 18.91 40.37
CA ARG A 728 13.80 18.82 41.75
C ARG A 728 13.78 17.40 42.31
N ALA A 729 12.71 16.64 42.03
CA ALA A 729 12.58 15.26 42.47
C ALA A 729 13.57 14.34 41.76
N ALA A 730 13.79 14.55 40.47
CA ALA A 730 14.78 13.80 39.69
C ALA A 730 16.18 13.97 40.28
N THR A 731 16.60 15.21 40.59
CA THR A 731 17.91 15.49 41.20
C THR A 731 18.07 14.92 42.61
N SER A 732 16.97 14.74 43.36
CA SER A 732 17.03 14.12 44.70
C SER A 732 16.99 12.59 44.69
N ILE A 733 16.46 11.98 43.63
CA ILE A 733 16.28 10.51 43.53
C ILE A 733 17.48 9.85 42.88
N PHE A 734 18.07 10.52 41.88
CA PHE A 734 19.19 9.98 41.13
C PHE A 734 20.48 10.71 41.53
N PRO A 735 21.61 9.98 41.67
CA PRO A 735 22.92 10.57 41.88
C PRO A 735 23.27 11.61 40.80
N PRO A 736 24.08 12.64 41.11
CA PRO A 736 24.40 13.73 40.18
C PRO A 736 25.06 13.28 38.87
N ASP A 737 25.75 12.15 38.90
CA ASP A 737 26.46 11.51 37.80
C ASP A 737 25.55 10.64 36.90
N ILE A 738 24.30 10.40 37.30
CA ILE A 738 23.38 9.52 36.59
C ILE A 738 22.19 10.33 36.07
N SER A 739 22.12 10.48 34.74
CA SER A 739 21.01 11.16 34.09
C SER A 739 19.75 10.29 34.07
N PRO A 740 18.64 10.71 34.71
CA PRO A 740 17.42 9.93 34.69
C PRO A 740 16.76 9.96 33.31
N PRO A 741 16.03 8.90 32.92
CA PRO A 741 15.26 8.92 31.70
C PRO A 741 14.22 10.05 31.70
N LEU A 742 14.09 10.73 30.56
CA LEU A 742 13.16 11.86 30.41
C LEU A 742 11.69 11.46 30.63
N TYR A 743 11.33 10.28 30.13
CA TYR A 743 9.99 9.72 30.26
C TYR A 743 10.07 8.30 30.81
N LEU A 744 9.20 8.02 31.79
CA LEU A 744 9.07 6.73 32.46
C LEU A 744 7.65 6.19 32.24
N ALA A 745 7.53 4.87 32.19
CA ALA A 745 6.27 4.17 32.09
C ALA A 745 6.09 3.21 33.26
N TYR A 746 4.99 3.31 34.00
CA TYR A 746 4.54 2.27 34.91
C TYR A 746 3.78 1.22 34.10
N VAL A 747 4.25 -0.03 34.18
CA VAL A 747 3.78 -1.15 33.37
C VAL A 747 3.45 -2.36 34.22
N GLU A 748 2.50 -3.17 33.75
CA GLU A 748 2.13 -4.46 34.34
C GLU A 748 2.55 -5.59 33.39
N TRP A 749 3.34 -6.53 33.90
CA TRP A 749 4.01 -7.54 33.07
C TRP A 749 3.10 -8.71 32.68
N PHE A 750 3.29 -9.19 31.46
CA PHE A 750 2.89 -10.53 31.04
C PHE A 750 4.06 -11.52 31.22
N SER A 751 3.78 -12.81 31.09
CA SER A 751 4.80 -13.85 31.11
C SER A 751 5.83 -13.64 29.98
N PRO A 752 7.09 -14.06 30.17
CA PRO A 752 8.07 -14.11 29.08
C PRO A 752 7.55 -14.97 27.91
N PHE A 753 8.13 -14.75 26.72
CA PHE A 753 7.90 -15.62 25.58
C PHE A 753 8.44 -17.03 25.87
N THR A 754 7.72 -18.03 25.35
CA THR A 754 8.13 -19.44 25.35
C THR A 754 8.15 -19.90 23.90
N SER A 755 7.80 -21.14 23.58
CA SER A 755 7.63 -21.58 22.19
C SER A 755 6.29 -21.10 21.62
N PRO A 756 6.21 -20.75 20.32
CA PRO A 756 4.94 -20.48 19.66
C PRO A 756 4.11 -21.78 19.55
N GLU A 757 2.78 -21.67 19.59
CA GLU A 757 1.93 -22.86 19.41
C GLU A 757 1.98 -23.35 17.94
N PRO A 758 2.23 -24.65 17.67
CA PRO A 758 2.53 -25.14 16.32
C PRO A 758 1.44 -24.88 15.26
N ALA A 759 0.16 -24.91 15.66
CA ALA A 759 -0.96 -24.80 14.72
C ALA A 759 -1.09 -23.40 14.10
N HIS A 760 -0.93 -22.36 14.92
CA HIS A 760 -1.19 -20.97 14.53
C HIS A 760 0.03 -20.04 14.68
N GLN A 761 1.15 -20.56 15.18
CA GLN A 761 2.45 -19.89 15.31
C GLN A 761 2.41 -18.61 16.15
N MET A 762 1.47 -18.53 17.11
CA MET A 762 1.38 -17.39 18.02
C MET A 762 1.86 -17.78 19.41
N TYR A 763 2.56 -16.85 20.06
CA TYR A 763 3.02 -17.02 21.43
C TYR A 763 1.89 -16.83 22.42
N LYS A 764 1.79 -17.75 23.38
CA LYS A 764 0.84 -17.63 24.49
C LYS A 764 1.48 -16.84 25.63
N VAL A 765 0.76 -15.85 26.13
CA VAL A 765 1.17 -15.04 27.28
C VAL A 765 0.05 -14.94 28.31
N ARG A 766 0.42 -14.82 29.59
CA ARG A 766 -0.52 -14.63 30.70
C ARG A 766 -0.08 -13.48 31.59
N ARG A 767 -1.04 -12.85 32.27
CA ARG A 767 -0.75 -11.76 33.20
C ARG A 767 0.03 -12.30 34.40
N MET A 768 1.10 -11.63 34.80
CA MET A 768 1.93 -12.05 35.94
C MET A 768 1.42 -11.47 37.24
N LEU A 769 1.36 -12.30 38.27
CA LEU A 769 0.95 -11.92 39.62
C LEU A 769 2.11 -12.17 40.63
N ARG A 770 2.23 -11.33 41.66
CA ARG A 770 3.11 -11.50 42.81
C ARG A 770 2.31 -11.19 44.07
N GLY A 771 2.08 -12.19 44.93
CA GLY A 771 1.26 -12.03 46.13
C GLY A 771 -0.21 -11.66 45.86
N GLY A 772 -0.79 -12.15 44.76
CA GLY A 772 -2.16 -11.82 44.33
C GLY A 772 -2.30 -10.49 43.60
N GLU A 773 -1.29 -9.61 43.62
CA GLU A 773 -1.29 -8.36 42.87
C GLU A 773 -0.57 -8.49 41.51
N ARG A 774 -0.87 -7.59 40.59
CA ARG A 774 -0.23 -7.56 39.26
C ARG A 774 1.25 -7.21 39.40
N LEU A 775 2.12 -8.00 38.76
CA LEU A 775 3.56 -7.73 38.76
C LEU A 775 3.84 -6.46 37.95
N ALA A 776 4.13 -5.38 38.65
CA ALA A 776 4.40 -4.08 38.02
C ALA A 776 5.87 -3.66 38.13
N ALA A 777 6.29 -2.81 37.20
CA ALA A 777 7.58 -2.13 37.24
C ALA A 777 7.49 -0.74 36.60
N ILE A 778 8.54 0.06 36.80
CA ILE A 778 8.77 1.27 36.01
C ILE A 778 9.91 1.00 35.03
N VAL A 779 9.70 1.39 33.77
CA VAL A 779 10.68 1.27 32.68
C VAL A 779 10.89 2.61 31.98
N PRO A 780 12.05 2.86 31.35
CA PRO A 780 12.23 3.99 30.45
C PRO A 780 11.30 3.84 29.24
N VAL A 781 10.64 4.92 28.80
CA VAL A 781 9.81 4.86 27.57
C VAL A 781 10.65 4.50 26.34
N SER A 782 11.94 4.85 26.33
CA SER A 782 12.89 4.46 25.27
C SER A 782 13.09 2.96 25.11
N SER A 783 12.75 2.15 26.12
CA SER A 783 12.77 0.68 26.03
C SER A 783 11.54 0.11 25.29
N ILE A 784 10.48 0.91 25.13
CA ILE A 784 9.25 0.51 24.45
C ILE A 784 9.48 0.61 22.94
N ARG A 785 9.38 -0.51 22.22
CA ARG A 785 9.61 -0.54 20.77
C ARG A 785 8.36 -0.33 19.93
N ARG A 786 7.19 -0.73 20.44
CA ARG A 786 5.91 -0.68 19.72
C ARG A 786 4.73 -1.03 20.61
N SER A 787 3.52 -0.75 20.12
CA SER A 787 2.32 -1.41 20.62
C SER A 787 2.26 -2.87 20.14
N VAL A 788 1.58 -3.71 20.92
CA VAL A 788 1.30 -5.12 20.61
C VAL A 788 -0.18 -5.36 20.84
N HIS A 789 -0.86 -6.01 19.91
CA HIS A 789 -2.23 -6.47 20.14
C HIS A 789 -2.24 -7.88 20.74
N LEU A 790 -3.11 -8.10 21.73
CA LEU A 790 -3.31 -9.39 22.38
C LEU A 790 -4.68 -9.97 22.01
N LEU A 791 -4.69 -11.15 21.42
CA LEU A 791 -5.90 -11.91 21.08
C LEU A 791 -6.34 -12.70 22.33
N PRO A 792 -7.55 -12.48 22.85
CA PRO A 792 -8.04 -13.23 24.02
C PRO A 792 -8.15 -14.72 23.71
N LYS A 793 -7.72 -15.59 24.65
CA LYS A 793 -8.05 -17.01 24.59
C LYS A 793 -9.51 -17.20 25.03
N PHE A 794 -10.43 -17.24 24.08
CA PHE A 794 -11.88 -17.28 24.35
C PHE A 794 -12.36 -18.62 24.93
N GLY A 795 -11.70 -19.73 24.61
CA GLY A 795 -12.26 -21.06 24.83
C GLY A 795 -13.33 -21.41 23.77
N PRO A 796 -14.17 -22.43 24.00
CA PRO A 796 -15.16 -22.88 23.02
C PRO A 796 -16.22 -21.84 22.64
N ILE A 797 -16.63 -21.01 23.60
CA ILE A 797 -17.67 -19.99 23.46
C ILE A 797 -17.16 -18.70 24.10
N ALA A 798 -17.31 -17.58 23.42
CA ALA A 798 -16.87 -16.28 23.90
C ALA A 798 -17.58 -15.90 25.22
N PRO A 799 -16.84 -15.60 26.31
CA PRO A 799 -17.45 -15.25 27.60
C PRO A 799 -18.32 -13.98 27.52
N LYS A 800 -19.56 -14.08 28.00
CA LYS A 800 -20.56 -13.00 27.83
C LYS A 800 -20.18 -11.70 28.54
N ASP A 801 -19.50 -11.79 29.68
CA ASP A 801 -19.05 -10.67 30.51
C ASP A 801 -17.82 -9.93 29.96
N TRP A 802 -17.13 -10.52 28.98
CA TRP A 802 -16.02 -9.85 28.32
C TRP A 802 -16.51 -8.79 27.33
N THR A 803 -15.80 -7.68 27.30
CA THR A 803 -16.00 -6.54 26.41
C THR A 803 -14.65 -6.05 25.92
N SER A 804 -14.62 -5.33 24.79
CA SER A 804 -13.39 -4.71 24.27
C SER A 804 -12.64 -3.88 25.34
N SER A 805 -13.37 -3.23 26.25
CA SER A 805 -12.80 -2.40 27.31
C SER A 805 -12.28 -3.15 28.54
N ASN A 806 -12.76 -4.36 28.84
CA ASN A 806 -12.39 -5.10 30.06
C ASN A 806 -11.60 -6.38 29.79
N VAL A 807 -11.50 -6.82 28.54
CA VAL A 807 -10.94 -8.14 28.21
C VAL A 807 -9.48 -8.27 28.61
N LEU A 808 -8.68 -7.20 28.50
CA LEU A 808 -7.30 -7.20 28.97
C LEU A 808 -7.21 -7.47 30.47
N ASP A 809 -8.17 -6.98 31.26
CA ASP A 809 -8.20 -7.16 32.71
C ASP A 809 -8.80 -8.50 33.16
N ARG A 810 -9.76 -9.03 32.41
CA ARG A 810 -10.55 -10.23 32.74
C ARG A 810 -9.97 -11.53 32.19
N CYS A 811 -9.42 -11.50 30.98
CA CYS A 811 -8.94 -12.70 30.31
C CYS A 811 -7.59 -13.15 30.92
N PRO A 812 -7.45 -14.43 31.31
CA PRO A 812 -6.24 -14.92 31.97
C PRO A 812 -5.09 -15.19 31.00
N ASN A 813 -5.40 -15.54 29.74
CA ASN A 813 -4.43 -15.98 28.75
C ASN A 813 -4.71 -15.31 27.40
N PHE A 814 -3.66 -14.89 26.72
CA PHE A 814 -3.74 -14.26 25.41
C PHE A 814 -2.77 -14.91 24.44
N PHE A 815 -3.06 -14.79 23.16
CA PHE A 815 -2.12 -14.99 22.08
C PHE A 815 -1.59 -13.65 21.59
N VAL A 816 -0.29 -13.60 21.33
CA VAL A 816 0.35 -12.40 20.77
C VAL A 816 0.02 -12.33 19.30
N ASN A 817 -0.66 -11.25 18.89
CA ASN A 817 -1.04 -11.07 17.50
C ASN A 817 0.17 -10.71 16.63
N ASN A 818 0.71 -11.70 15.94
CA ASN A 818 1.81 -11.52 14.98
C ASN A 818 1.35 -11.01 13.59
N ARG A 819 0.08 -10.63 13.45
CA ARG A 819 -0.51 -10.11 12.19
C ARG A 819 -1.14 -8.74 12.36
N SER A 820 -0.91 -8.02 13.46
CA SER A 820 -1.53 -6.69 13.64
C SER A 820 -1.08 -5.65 12.60
N ASP A 821 0.14 -5.76 12.07
CA ASP A 821 0.65 -5.01 10.94
C ASP A 821 1.77 -5.81 10.21
N ARG A 822 2.28 -5.31 9.09
CA ARG A 822 3.35 -5.99 8.35
C ARG A 822 4.67 -6.04 9.12
N HIS A 823 4.98 -4.98 9.88
CA HIS A 823 6.22 -4.93 10.65
C HIS A 823 6.25 -6.01 11.72
N ILE A 824 5.17 -6.26 12.46
CA ILE A 824 5.17 -7.31 13.51
C ILE A 824 5.33 -8.69 12.91
N PHE A 825 4.73 -8.91 11.73
CA PHE A 825 4.84 -10.16 11.00
C PHE A 825 6.30 -10.42 10.62
N THR A 826 7.02 -9.42 10.09
CA THR A 826 8.45 -9.56 9.77
C THR A 826 9.36 -9.62 10.99
N THR A 827 9.08 -8.86 12.06
CA THR A 827 10.04 -8.75 13.18
C THR A 827 9.87 -9.81 14.27
N LEU A 828 8.69 -10.41 14.42
CA LEU A 828 8.46 -11.44 15.44
C LEU A 828 8.35 -12.86 14.86
N PHE A 829 8.19 -12.97 13.55
CA PHE A 829 8.02 -14.24 12.85
C PHE A 829 8.97 -14.29 11.65
#